data_AF-A0A940BST5-F1
#
_entry.id   AF-A0A940BST5-F1
#
_cell.length_a   1.000
_cell.length_b   1.000
_cell.length_c   1.000
_cell.angle_alpha   90.00
_cell.angle_beta   90.00
_cell.angle_gamma   90.00
#
_symmetry.space_group_name_H-M   'P 1'
#
loop_
_entity.id
_entity.type
_entity.pdbx_description
1 polymer ?
#
loop_
_entity_poly.entity_id
_entity_poly.type
_entity_poly.pdbx_seq_one_letter_code
_entity_poly.pdbx_strand_id
1 'polypeptide(L)'
;MSAPEYLKEERTYVLRAQKLDGVRGLRARFTGSLNTSKGDIFLDSADGDYVGTLMFSNGSGENVSGCDIDPRSGVHDVFVRIKGSVSVSDIELVDHSPYDDIAYEPVPDEKVIYNGHDAWEATDMLGRKVMSVEDVGAYRPDRKVGIFYWTWREHAVHLKPVNVSKLLEKFPAAEYNRDHPGWGGGGIQPHWGEPRFGFYRNSDPYVIRHHAAMLADAGVDFLLFDCTNGALLWRDAYEPLFAGLRAAREDGINVPKVAFMLNFCACETSEFMIRAIYQDVYKPGRYKDLWFMLDGKPMIMGYKESLPAVGKTDFETKQLDEIRDFFSFRAGQPLYGTKRGGPHRPDHWGWLEIFPQNKYGVREDGSCEMMTVGVGQNANDELICTCFNNGKTYGRSYTKEYGHALLDEDSYKYGYNVQEQWERALDVGPDNVFVTGWNEWMMGLFKEPWIKDPDSTQLAMVDQYDREHSRDIEPDKDGYLDTYYLQLTSNIRRFKGARQRQATSPEKTVGCFNCFRDVTPYYRADKGMTIHRDWPGFAGCYYKNDSGRNDITGAKIARDKDFVWLYAECSGEITPPSAEGWMTFYLDVDRDKNTGWEGYDLAINRTAPVDGKTAVERYLRTAEPGSFTWDKIGEAEIRVDGNRLMIKVPRALICEGPLDFEFKVSDNMQAPDVMDFYENGCAAPLGRFNFLYKE
;
A
#
# COMPACT_ATOMS: atom_id res chain seq x y z
N MET A 1 -22.66 -19.76 -24.20
CA MET A 1 -21.89 -18.75 -24.97
C MET A 1 -21.89 -19.08 -26.46
N SER A 2 -22.15 -18.08 -27.31
CA SER A 2 -22.18 -18.20 -28.78
C SER A 2 -21.35 -17.08 -29.41
N ALA A 3 -20.65 -17.40 -30.50
CA ALA A 3 -19.85 -16.42 -31.25
C ALA A 3 -20.77 -15.44 -32.01
N PRO A 4 -20.70 -14.12 -31.74
CA PRO A 4 -21.50 -13.14 -32.45
C PRO A 4 -20.93 -12.78 -33.83
N GLU A 5 -21.79 -12.31 -34.72
CA GLU A 5 -21.39 -11.67 -35.99
C GLU A 5 -20.86 -10.26 -35.70
N TYR A 6 -19.70 -9.87 -36.24
CA TYR A 6 -19.15 -8.51 -36.05
C TYR A 6 -19.38 -7.62 -37.28
N LEU A 7 -20.22 -6.59 -37.11
CA LEU A 7 -20.50 -5.56 -38.10
C LEU A 7 -19.48 -4.42 -37.95
N LYS A 8 -18.40 -4.48 -38.73
CA LYS A 8 -17.24 -3.59 -38.59
C LYS A 8 -17.57 -2.09 -38.75
N GLU A 9 -18.45 -1.74 -39.69
CA GLU A 9 -18.81 -0.35 -39.96
C GLU A 9 -19.57 0.30 -38.79
N GLU A 10 -20.35 -0.51 -38.07
CA GLU A 10 -21.16 -0.07 -36.92
C GLU A 10 -20.49 -0.34 -35.58
N ARG A 11 -19.30 -0.98 -35.57
CA ARG A 11 -18.61 -1.49 -34.36
C ARG A 11 -19.56 -2.26 -33.45
N THR A 12 -20.37 -3.13 -34.04
CA THR A 12 -21.49 -3.78 -33.35
C THR A 12 -21.40 -5.30 -33.50
N TYR A 13 -21.62 -6.01 -32.41
CA TYR A 13 -21.73 -7.48 -32.38
C TYR A 13 -23.18 -7.89 -32.40
N VAL A 14 -23.54 -8.94 -33.16
CA VAL A 14 -24.93 -9.36 -33.35
C VAL A 14 -25.11 -10.84 -33.08
N LEU A 15 -26.09 -11.17 -32.22
CA LEU A 15 -26.66 -12.50 -32.10
C LEU A 15 -28.01 -12.54 -32.83
N ARG A 16 -28.13 -13.40 -33.84
CA ARG A 16 -29.35 -13.47 -34.66
C ARG A 16 -30.42 -14.37 -34.05
N ALA A 17 -31.69 -13.99 -34.20
CA ALA A 17 -32.87 -14.79 -33.87
C ALA A 17 -32.83 -15.44 -32.47
N GLN A 18 -32.53 -14.65 -31.44
CA GLN A 18 -32.47 -15.08 -30.04
C GLN A 18 -33.86 -15.02 -29.41
N LYS A 19 -34.26 -16.10 -28.73
CA LYS A 19 -35.50 -16.13 -27.95
C LYS A 19 -35.26 -15.48 -26.58
N LEU A 20 -35.96 -14.39 -26.29
CA LEU A 20 -35.75 -13.59 -25.07
C LEU A 20 -36.72 -13.93 -23.92
N ASP A 21 -37.69 -14.82 -24.13
CA ASP A 21 -38.63 -15.21 -23.07
C ASP A 21 -37.90 -15.71 -21.82
N GLY A 22 -37.98 -14.94 -20.72
CA GLY A 22 -37.34 -15.25 -19.45
C GLY A 22 -35.90 -14.76 -19.32
N VAL A 23 -35.28 -14.21 -20.37
CA VAL A 23 -33.92 -13.64 -20.31
C VAL A 23 -33.92 -12.40 -19.41
N ARG A 24 -32.93 -12.33 -18.52
CA ARG A 24 -32.70 -11.26 -17.54
C ARG A 24 -31.31 -10.64 -17.63
N GLY A 25 -30.36 -11.32 -18.26
CA GLY A 25 -28.98 -10.85 -18.31
C GLY A 25 -28.24 -11.23 -19.58
N LEU A 26 -27.11 -10.56 -19.77
CA LEU A 26 -26.15 -10.81 -20.85
C LEU A 26 -24.74 -10.89 -20.27
N ARG A 27 -23.97 -11.89 -20.73
CA ARG A 27 -22.53 -12.02 -20.51
C ARG A 27 -21.78 -11.89 -21.82
N ALA A 28 -20.59 -11.32 -21.75
CA ALA A 28 -19.66 -11.33 -22.87
C ALA A 28 -18.27 -11.77 -22.43
N ARG A 29 -17.64 -12.62 -23.24
CA ARG A 29 -16.21 -12.95 -23.17
C ARG A 29 -15.48 -12.05 -24.15
N PHE A 30 -14.38 -11.45 -23.72
CA PHE A 30 -13.71 -10.42 -24.50
C PHE A 30 -12.23 -10.28 -24.21
N THR A 31 -11.53 -9.61 -25.12
CA THR A 31 -10.16 -9.11 -24.96
C THR A 31 -10.15 -7.63 -25.29
N GLY A 32 -9.37 -6.81 -24.59
CA GLY A 32 -9.43 -5.35 -24.78
C GLY A 32 -8.13 -4.65 -24.40
N SER A 33 -8.00 -3.39 -24.84
CA SER A 33 -6.97 -2.48 -24.33
C SER A 33 -7.31 -2.01 -22.91
N LEU A 34 -6.35 -1.52 -22.13
CA LEU A 34 -6.56 -1.11 -20.72
C LEU A 34 -7.74 -0.15 -20.45
N ASN A 35 -8.17 0.65 -21.45
CA ASN A 35 -9.31 1.55 -21.29
C ASN A 35 -10.63 0.81 -21.14
N THR A 36 -11.41 1.17 -20.13
CA THR A 36 -12.80 0.74 -19.96
C THR A 36 -13.60 1.03 -21.22
N SER A 37 -14.32 0.03 -21.71
CA SER A 37 -15.20 0.17 -22.88
C SER A 37 -16.66 -0.04 -22.48
N LYS A 38 -17.58 0.49 -23.28
CA LYS A 38 -19.03 0.36 -23.07
C LYS A 38 -19.68 -0.40 -24.23
N GLY A 39 -20.62 -1.29 -23.94
CA GLY A 39 -21.47 -1.98 -24.90
C GLY A 39 -22.93 -1.64 -24.65
N ASP A 40 -23.52 -0.80 -25.50
CA ASP A 40 -24.95 -0.52 -25.46
C ASP A 40 -25.70 -1.65 -26.19
N ILE A 41 -26.75 -2.20 -25.57
CA ILE A 41 -27.48 -3.38 -26.06
C ILE A 41 -28.82 -2.94 -26.65
N PHE A 42 -29.07 -3.33 -27.89
CA PHE A 42 -30.28 -3.00 -28.66
C PHE A 42 -30.91 -4.27 -29.27
N LEU A 43 -32.21 -4.21 -29.54
CA LEU A 43 -32.94 -5.26 -30.24
C LEU A 43 -33.30 -4.87 -31.68
N ASP A 44 -33.25 -5.85 -32.57
CA ASP A 44 -33.67 -5.84 -33.98
C ASP A 44 -32.93 -4.88 -34.92
N SER A 45 -32.23 -3.87 -34.39
CA SER A 45 -31.26 -3.03 -35.12
C SER A 45 -30.28 -2.38 -34.16
N ALA A 46 -29.17 -1.85 -34.70
CA ALA A 46 -28.14 -1.18 -33.89
C ALA A 46 -28.60 0.12 -33.20
N ASP A 47 -29.77 0.66 -33.59
CA ASP A 47 -30.44 1.82 -32.97
C ASP A 47 -31.89 1.48 -32.55
N GLY A 48 -32.18 0.19 -32.35
CA GLY A 48 -33.52 -0.30 -32.06
C GLY A 48 -33.92 -0.13 -30.59
N ASP A 49 -34.71 -1.06 -30.07
CA ASP A 49 -35.16 -1.01 -28.67
C ASP A 49 -33.98 -1.24 -27.73
N TYR A 50 -33.67 -0.26 -26.88
CA TYR A 50 -32.55 -0.31 -25.96
C TYR A 50 -32.90 -1.10 -24.70
N VAL A 51 -32.07 -2.10 -24.37
CA VAL A 51 -32.35 -3.01 -23.25
C VAL A 51 -31.26 -3.04 -22.18
N GLY A 52 -30.10 -2.41 -22.37
CA GLY A 52 -29.12 -2.36 -21.28
C GLY A 52 -27.73 -1.90 -21.69
N THR A 53 -26.84 -1.77 -20.71
CA THR A 53 -25.42 -1.46 -20.91
C THR A 53 -24.56 -2.52 -20.23
N LEU A 54 -23.68 -3.12 -21.03
CA LEU A 54 -22.56 -3.91 -20.55
C LEU A 54 -21.29 -3.05 -20.45
N MET A 55 -20.64 -3.06 -19.30
CA MET A 55 -19.34 -2.44 -19.13
C MET A 55 -18.22 -3.47 -19.27
N PHE A 56 -17.15 -3.10 -19.96
CA PHE A 56 -15.97 -3.92 -20.15
C PHE A 56 -14.82 -3.35 -19.32
N SER A 57 -14.63 -3.89 -18.12
CA SER A 57 -13.47 -3.57 -17.27
C SER A 57 -12.27 -4.40 -17.74
N ASN A 58 -11.44 -3.79 -18.57
CA ASN A 58 -10.37 -4.48 -19.30
C ASN A 58 -9.18 -4.75 -18.36
N GLY A 59 -8.72 -6.01 -18.34
CA GLY A 59 -7.44 -6.44 -17.78
C GLY A 59 -6.60 -7.14 -18.84
N SER A 60 -5.41 -7.63 -18.46
CA SER A 60 -4.58 -8.42 -19.37
C SER A 60 -5.25 -9.74 -19.75
N GLY A 61 -5.28 -10.08 -21.04
CA GLY A 61 -5.80 -11.35 -21.53
C GLY A 61 -7.32 -11.37 -21.74
N GLU A 62 -7.90 -12.56 -21.63
CA GLU A 62 -9.33 -12.80 -21.82
C GLU A 62 -10.10 -12.57 -20.52
N ASN A 63 -11.22 -11.85 -20.63
CA ASN A 63 -12.05 -11.43 -19.51
C ASN A 63 -13.52 -11.77 -19.77
N VAL A 64 -14.32 -11.79 -18.71
CA VAL A 64 -15.79 -11.93 -18.79
C VAL A 64 -16.44 -10.80 -18.00
N SER A 65 -17.47 -10.18 -18.58
CA SER A 65 -18.32 -9.20 -17.91
C SER A 65 -19.78 -9.53 -18.15
N GLY A 66 -20.64 -9.11 -17.23
CA GLY A 66 -22.07 -9.33 -17.32
C GLY A 66 -22.88 -8.12 -16.87
N CYS A 67 -24.10 -8.02 -17.38
CA CYS A 67 -25.07 -7.00 -17.00
C CYS A 67 -26.50 -7.53 -17.04
N ASP A 68 -27.36 -6.95 -16.19
CA ASP A 68 -28.80 -7.13 -16.31
C ASP A 68 -29.32 -6.40 -17.54
N ILE A 69 -30.30 -7.00 -18.22
CA ILE A 69 -31.00 -6.39 -19.35
C ILE A 69 -32.50 -6.25 -19.05
N ASP A 70 -33.10 -5.21 -19.62
CA ASP A 70 -34.53 -4.95 -19.56
C ASP A 70 -35.29 -6.11 -20.23
N PRO A 71 -36.14 -6.83 -19.50
CA PRO A 71 -36.78 -8.03 -20.04
C PRO A 71 -37.66 -7.76 -21.26
N ARG A 72 -37.55 -8.66 -22.25
CA ARG A 72 -38.34 -8.68 -23.48
C ARG A 72 -38.79 -10.10 -23.78
N SER A 73 -39.78 -10.25 -24.66
CA SER A 73 -40.37 -11.53 -25.05
C SER A 73 -40.39 -11.68 -26.55
N GLY A 74 -40.35 -12.92 -27.04
CA GLY A 74 -40.29 -13.22 -28.47
C GLY A 74 -38.86 -13.45 -28.99
N VAL A 75 -38.73 -13.46 -30.31
CA VAL A 75 -37.47 -13.75 -31.02
C VAL A 75 -36.93 -12.45 -31.63
N HIS A 76 -35.72 -12.07 -31.26
CA HIS A 76 -35.08 -10.82 -31.64
C HIS A 76 -33.64 -11.01 -32.08
N ASP A 77 -33.15 -10.12 -32.93
CA ASP A 77 -31.70 -9.96 -33.11
C ASP A 77 -31.16 -9.09 -31.96
N VAL A 78 -30.08 -9.50 -31.31
CA VAL A 78 -29.46 -8.76 -30.19
C VAL A 78 -28.17 -8.09 -30.69
N PHE A 79 -28.14 -6.77 -30.66
CA PHE A 79 -27.02 -5.94 -31.08
C PHE A 79 -26.28 -5.39 -29.86
N VAL A 80 -24.96 -5.53 -29.79
CA VAL A 80 -24.09 -4.94 -28.77
C VAL A 80 -23.15 -3.96 -29.44
N ARG A 81 -23.46 -2.67 -29.35
CA ARG A 81 -22.70 -1.59 -29.97
C ARG A 81 -21.58 -1.12 -29.06
N ILE A 82 -20.35 -1.21 -29.55
CA ILE A 82 -19.15 -0.93 -28.76
C ILE A 82 -18.72 0.52 -28.88
N LYS A 83 -18.58 1.17 -27.73
CA LYS A 83 -17.86 2.43 -27.55
C LYS A 83 -16.58 2.18 -26.75
N GLY A 84 -15.46 2.11 -27.46
CA GLY A 84 -14.14 1.79 -26.91
C GLY A 84 -13.38 0.81 -27.80
N SER A 85 -12.42 0.13 -27.22
CA SER A 85 -11.49 -0.77 -27.92
C SER A 85 -11.49 -2.14 -27.24
N VAL A 86 -12.51 -2.94 -27.57
CA VAL A 86 -12.69 -4.31 -27.10
C VAL A 86 -13.07 -5.22 -28.25
N SER A 87 -12.60 -6.46 -28.20
CA SER A 87 -12.98 -7.55 -29.10
C SER A 87 -13.77 -8.59 -28.31
N VAL A 88 -15.05 -8.75 -28.63
CA VAL A 88 -15.95 -9.74 -28.02
C VAL A 88 -15.83 -11.06 -28.79
N SER A 89 -15.49 -12.15 -28.09
CA SER A 89 -15.41 -13.49 -28.67
C SER A 89 -16.74 -14.22 -28.59
N ASP A 90 -17.46 -14.03 -27.49
CA ASP A 90 -18.69 -14.75 -27.21
C ASP A 90 -19.68 -13.89 -26.43
N ILE A 91 -20.97 -14.10 -26.70
CA ILE A 91 -22.08 -13.54 -25.94
C ILE A 91 -22.97 -14.67 -25.45
N GLU A 92 -23.52 -14.52 -24.25
CA GLU A 92 -24.47 -15.44 -23.64
C GLU A 92 -25.61 -14.68 -23.01
N LEU A 93 -26.84 -15.13 -23.29
CA LEU A 93 -28.06 -14.64 -22.65
C LEU A 93 -28.45 -15.59 -21.53
N VAL A 94 -28.77 -15.04 -20.35
CA VAL A 94 -29.10 -15.81 -19.15
C VAL A 94 -30.47 -15.40 -18.59
N ASP A 95 -31.14 -16.33 -17.91
CA ASP A 95 -32.49 -16.18 -17.35
C ASP A 95 -32.54 -15.60 -15.92
N HIS A 96 -31.38 -15.24 -15.39
CA HIS A 96 -31.16 -14.66 -14.06
C HIS A 96 -30.18 -13.48 -14.16
N SER A 97 -29.93 -12.78 -13.04
CA SER A 97 -28.93 -11.71 -13.04
C SER A 97 -27.53 -12.30 -13.17
N PRO A 98 -26.66 -11.85 -14.09
CA PRO A 98 -25.32 -12.41 -14.23
C PRO A 98 -24.46 -12.29 -12.96
N TYR A 99 -24.82 -11.38 -12.05
CA TYR A 99 -24.15 -11.16 -10.76
C TYR A 99 -24.46 -12.26 -9.73
N ASP A 100 -25.59 -12.97 -9.86
CA ASP A 100 -26.00 -14.03 -8.93
C ASP A 100 -25.09 -15.27 -9.01
N ASP A 101 -24.40 -15.47 -10.13
CA ASP A 101 -23.45 -16.58 -10.30
C ASP A 101 -22.11 -16.34 -9.59
N ILE A 102 -21.86 -15.12 -9.11
CA ILE A 102 -20.61 -14.77 -8.43
C ILE A 102 -20.80 -14.98 -6.93
N ALA A 103 -20.35 -16.14 -6.45
CA ALA A 103 -20.28 -16.43 -5.02
C ALA A 103 -18.96 -15.89 -4.44
N TYR A 104 -19.04 -14.78 -3.69
CA TYR A 104 -17.91 -14.27 -2.91
C TYR A 104 -18.14 -14.43 -1.41
N GLU A 105 -17.28 -15.21 -0.75
CA GLU A 105 -17.28 -15.38 0.70
C GLU A 105 -16.30 -14.39 1.37
N PRO A 106 -16.78 -13.38 2.11
CA PRO A 106 -15.93 -12.38 2.76
C PRO A 106 -15.06 -13.00 3.85
N VAL A 107 -13.84 -12.49 4.07
CA VAL A 107 -13.08 -12.84 5.28
C VAL A 107 -13.74 -12.18 6.49
N PRO A 108 -14.22 -12.95 7.48
CA PRO A 108 -14.90 -12.40 8.65
C PRO A 108 -13.98 -11.48 9.47
N ASP A 109 -14.53 -10.43 10.07
CA ASP A 109 -13.76 -9.49 10.90
C ASP A 109 -13.12 -10.19 12.11
N GLU A 110 -13.70 -11.29 12.60
CA GLU A 110 -13.17 -12.07 13.73
C GLU A 110 -11.86 -12.80 13.40
N LYS A 111 -11.51 -12.96 12.12
CA LYS A 111 -10.20 -13.48 11.73
C LYS A 111 -9.08 -12.46 11.91
N VAL A 112 -9.40 -11.17 11.92
CA VAL A 112 -8.39 -10.12 12.06
C VAL A 112 -7.83 -10.11 13.48
N ILE A 113 -6.51 -10.16 13.59
CA ILE A 113 -5.81 -10.22 14.87
C ILE A 113 -5.14 -8.87 15.11
N TYR A 114 -5.43 -8.25 16.25
CA TYR A 114 -4.65 -7.11 16.71
C TYR A 114 -3.26 -7.58 17.16
N ASN A 115 -2.22 -7.18 16.43
CA ASN A 115 -0.84 -7.61 16.64
C ASN A 115 -0.03 -6.72 17.62
N GLY A 116 -0.59 -5.60 18.08
CA GLY A 116 0.12 -4.70 19.00
C GLY A 116 0.97 -3.62 18.31
N HIS A 117 0.87 -3.44 17.00
CA HIS A 117 1.73 -2.53 16.22
C HIS A 117 1.77 -1.09 16.74
N ASP A 118 0.71 -0.58 17.38
CA ASP A 118 0.69 0.77 17.94
C ASP A 118 1.52 0.93 19.23
N ALA A 119 2.07 -0.17 19.76
CA ALA A 119 2.91 -0.21 20.96
C ALA A 119 4.37 -0.63 20.73
N TRP A 120 4.74 -0.96 19.48
CA TRP A 120 6.12 -1.32 19.10
C TRP A 120 7.02 -0.09 19.07
N GLU A 121 8.28 -0.27 19.45
CA GLU A 121 9.31 0.77 19.41
C GLU A 121 10.08 0.71 18.09
N ALA A 122 10.70 1.80 17.66
CA ALA A 122 11.61 1.85 16.51
C ALA A 122 12.38 3.15 16.54
N THR A 123 13.63 3.10 16.06
CA THR A 123 14.44 4.30 15.82
C THR A 123 14.97 4.29 14.39
N ASP A 124 14.62 5.32 13.61
CA ASP A 124 15.01 5.45 12.20
C ASP A 124 16.52 5.71 12.03
N MET A 125 16.98 5.82 10.78
CA MET A 125 18.39 6.07 10.48
C MET A 125 18.90 7.44 10.95
N LEU A 126 17.99 8.39 11.22
CA LEU A 126 18.30 9.73 11.72
C LEU A 126 18.29 9.80 13.26
N GLY A 127 18.01 8.68 13.94
CA GLY A 127 17.91 8.64 15.40
C GLY A 127 16.55 9.09 15.94
N ARG A 128 15.53 9.27 15.10
CA ARG A 128 14.19 9.67 15.54
C ARG A 128 13.42 8.43 16.00
N LYS A 129 12.87 8.49 17.21
CA LYS A 129 12.01 7.45 17.75
C LYS A 129 10.59 7.64 17.21
N VAL A 130 9.94 6.53 16.84
CA VAL A 130 8.47 6.55 16.67
C VAL A 130 7.82 6.88 18.01
N MET A 131 6.66 7.54 18.00
CA MET A 131 5.96 7.82 19.24
C MET A 131 5.63 6.52 19.99
N SER A 132 6.01 6.46 21.27
CA SER A 132 5.66 5.38 22.17
C SER A 132 4.24 5.55 22.71
N VAL A 133 3.72 4.54 23.41
CA VAL A 133 2.39 4.57 24.03
C VAL A 133 2.28 5.71 25.04
N GLU A 134 3.37 6.01 25.75
CA GLU A 134 3.43 7.07 26.76
C GLU A 134 3.48 8.49 26.15
N ASP A 135 3.83 8.62 24.87
CA ASP A 135 3.97 9.91 24.19
C ASP A 135 2.65 10.42 23.59
N VAL A 136 1.62 9.57 23.53
CA VAL A 136 0.36 9.86 22.84
C VAL A 136 -0.87 9.58 23.71
N GLY A 137 -2.01 10.15 23.30
CA GLY A 137 -3.29 9.89 23.95
C GLY A 137 -3.83 8.48 23.68
N ALA A 138 -4.94 8.16 24.34
CA ALA A 138 -5.68 6.92 24.10
C ALA A 138 -6.12 6.79 22.64
N TYR A 139 -6.17 5.55 22.16
CA TYR A 139 -6.59 5.23 20.80
C TYR A 139 -7.99 5.77 20.45
N ARG A 140 -8.08 6.41 19.28
CA ARG A 140 -9.24 7.08 18.68
C ARG A 140 -9.68 6.30 17.43
N PRO A 141 -10.65 5.37 17.54
CA PRO A 141 -11.06 4.51 16.43
C PRO A 141 -11.82 5.25 15.30
N ASP A 142 -12.34 6.43 15.59
CA ASP A 142 -13.07 7.34 14.70
C ASP A 142 -12.15 8.12 13.75
N ARG A 143 -10.88 8.29 14.11
CA ARG A 143 -9.87 8.94 13.26
C ARG A 143 -9.29 7.94 12.26
N LYS A 144 -9.30 8.30 10.97
CA LYS A 144 -8.83 7.44 9.88
C LYS A 144 -7.69 8.07 9.10
N VAL A 145 -6.76 7.25 8.64
CA VAL A 145 -5.66 7.66 7.76
C VAL A 145 -5.72 6.85 6.47
N GLY A 146 -5.93 7.55 5.37
CA GLY A 146 -5.81 7.01 4.03
C GLY A 146 -4.45 7.33 3.43
N ILE A 147 -3.98 6.49 2.51
CA ILE A 147 -2.78 6.76 1.72
C ILE A 147 -3.05 6.58 0.24
N PHE A 148 -2.46 7.46 -0.57
CA PHE A 148 -2.53 7.37 -2.01
C PHE A 148 -1.66 6.20 -2.50
N TYR A 149 -2.23 5.33 -3.33
CA TYR A 149 -1.59 4.11 -3.82
C TYR A 149 -1.76 3.98 -5.33
N TRP A 150 -0.65 3.78 -6.04
CA TRP A 150 -0.63 3.76 -7.50
C TRP A 150 -0.65 2.34 -8.04
N THR A 151 -1.70 2.05 -8.81
CA THR A 151 -1.94 0.77 -9.48
C THR A 151 -1.60 0.82 -10.96
N TRP A 152 -1.16 1.95 -11.49
CA TRP A 152 -0.96 2.07 -12.93
C TRP A 152 0.34 1.45 -13.42
N ARG A 153 1.33 1.14 -12.58
CA ARG A 153 2.69 0.79 -13.07
C ARG A 153 2.73 -0.46 -13.93
N GLU A 154 1.77 -1.38 -13.78
CA GLU A 154 1.63 -2.60 -14.58
C GLU A 154 1.63 -2.32 -16.10
N HIS A 155 1.10 -1.17 -16.54
CA HIS A 155 1.07 -0.83 -17.97
C HIS A 155 2.47 -0.60 -18.57
N ALA A 156 3.45 -0.22 -17.75
CA ALA A 156 4.78 0.18 -18.18
C ALA A 156 5.84 -0.92 -17.98
N VAL A 157 5.47 -2.10 -17.48
CA VAL A 157 6.43 -3.16 -17.10
C VAL A 157 7.24 -3.72 -18.27
N HIS A 158 6.81 -3.48 -19.51
CA HIS A 158 7.52 -3.84 -20.73
C HIS A 158 8.66 -2.87 -21.09
N LEU A 159 8.73 -1.72 -20.42
CA LEU A 159 9.79 -0.72 -20.58
C LEU A 159 10.91 -0.95 -19.57
N LYS A 160 12.14 -0.62 -19.95
CA LYS A 160 13.31 -0.75 -19.08
C LYS A 160 13.30 0.35 -18.01
N PRO A 161 13.40 0.02 -16.72
CA PRO A 161 13.41 1.04 -15.68
C PRO A 161 14.74 1.82 -15.70
N VAL A 162 14.68 3.13 -15.42
CA VAL A 162 15.84 4.01 -15.31
C VAL A 162 15.75 4.80 -14.01
N ASN A 163 16.72 4.61 -13.11
CA ASN A 163 16.87 5.42 -11.90
C ASN A 163 17.39 6.82 -12.29
N VAL A 164 16.51 7.81 -12.25
CA VAL A 164 16.75 9.19 -12.67
C VAL A 164 17.74 9.87 -11.74
N SER A 165 17.64 9.69 -10.42
CA SER A 165 18.60 10.30 -9.48
C SER A 165 20.04 9.88 -9.80
N LYS A 166 20.31 8.57 -9.92
CA LYS A 166 21.65 8.05 -10.27
C LYS A 166 22.08 8.46 -11.68
N LEU A 167 21.13 8.54 -12.61
CA LEU A 167 21.42 8.96 -13.98
C LEU A 167 21.92 10.41 -14.01
N LEU A 168 21.22 11.32 -13.33
CA LEU A 168 21.50 12.75 -13.37
C LEU A 168 22.73 13.13 -12.55
N GLU A 169 23.03 12.39 -11.47
CA GLU A 169 24.33 12.48 -10.78
C GLU A 169 25.50 12.25 -11.73
N LYS A 170 25.38 11.25 -12.61
CA LYS A 170 26.42 10.89 -13.58
C LYS A 170 26.41 11.74 -14.84
N PHE A 171 25.23 12.12 -15.30
CA PHE A 171 25.00 12.82 -16.57
C PHE A 171 23.98 13.96 -16.42
N PRO A 172 24.33 15.08 -15.78
CA PRO A 172 23.39 16.18 -15.56
C PRO A 172 22.77 16.73 -16.86
N ALA A 173 23.54 16.74 -17.96
CA ALA A 173 23.05 17.19 -19.27
C ALA A 173 21.90 16.34 -19.85
N ALA A 174 21.66 15.13 -19.32
CA ALA A 174 20.55 14.28 -19.73
C ALA A 174 19.18 14.90 -19.40
N GLU A 175 19.11 15.79 -18.41
CA GLU A 175 17.90 16.54 -18.04
C GLU A 175 17.39 17.43 -19.21
N TYR A 176 18.28 17.87 -20.10
CA TYR A 176 17.96 18.78 -21.20
C TYR A 176 17.97 18.08 -22.56
N ASN A 177 18.17 16.76 -22.61
CA ASN A 177 18.30 16.02 -23.85
C ASN A 177 17.78 14.58 -23.71
N ARG A 178 16.60 14.33 -24.28
CA ARG A 178 15.95 13.01 -24.29
C ARG A 178 16.76 11.95 -25.05
N ASP A 179 17.57 12.38 -26.01
CA ASP A 179 18.43 11.52 -26.82
C ASP A 179 19.84 11.38 -26.22
N HIS A 180 20.07 11.91 -25.01
CA HIS A 180 21.35 11.76 -24.33
C HIS A 180 21.65 10.26 -24.10
N PRO A 181 22.86 9.77 -24.44
CA PRO A 181 23.19 8.35 -24.37
C PRO A 181 23.07 7.76 -22.96
N GLY A 182 23.15 8.60 -21.93
CA GLY A 182 22.91 8.22 -20.54
C GLY A 182 21.54 7.56 -20.30
N TRP A 183 20.50 7.95 -21.04
CA TRP A 183 19.17 7.32 -20.94
C TRP A 183 19.16 5.86 -21.41
N GLY A 184 20.20 5.40 -22.13
CA GLY A 184 20.33 4.02 -22.56
C GLY A 184 19.50 3.65 -23.80
N GLY A 185 18.97 4.64 -24.53
CA GLY A 185 18.16 4.46 -25.74
C GLY A 185 16.64 4.58 -25.50
N GLY A 186 15.84 4.28 -26.53
CA GLY A 186 14.37 4.25 -26.42
C GLY A 186 13.84 3.03 -25.66
N GLY A 187 12.56 3.07 -25.27
CA GLY A 187 11.92 1.95 -24.54
C GLY A 187 12.20 1.94 -23.05
N ILE A 188 12.33 3.12 -22.44
CA ILE A 188 12.61 3.29 -21.00
C ILE A 188 11.38 3.78 -20.24
N GLN A 189 11.37 3.50 -18.94
CA GLN A 189 10.44 4.07 -17.97
C GLN A 189 11.23 4.76 -16.84
N PRO A 190 11.25 6.10 -16.81
CA PRO A 190 11.87 6.85 -15.73
C PRO A 190 11.27 6.51 -14.36
N HIS A 191 12.15 6.29 -13.38
CA HIS A 191 11.86 6.14 -11.96
C HIS A 191 12.71 7.15 -11.18
N TRP A 192 12.15 7.89 -10.21
CA TRP A 192 12.95 8.89 -9.47
C TRP A 192 14.07 8.22 -8.66
N GLY A 193 13.83 7.01 -8.15
CA GLY A 193 14.77 6.19 -7.39
C GLY A 193 14.55 4.70 -7.64
N GLU A 194 15.20 3.86 -6.84
CA GLU A 194 14.98 2.41 -6.85
C GLU A 194 14.25 2.00 -5.56
N PRO A 195 13.07 1.37 -5.66
CA PRO A 195 12.38 0.84 -4.49
C PRO A 195 13.22 -0.22 -3.78
N ARG A 196 13.05 -0.37 -2.47
CA ARG A 196 13.70 -1.42 -1.69
C ARG A 196 13.48 -2.81 -2.30
N PHE A 197 12.25 -3.08 -2.74
CA PHE A 197 11.87 -4.36 -3.37
C PHE A 197 12.25 -4.46 -4.87
N GLY A 198 13.06 -3.53 -5.38
CA GLY A 198 13.49 -3.42 -6.77
C GLY A 198 12.43 -2.78 -7.67
N PHE A 199 12.65 -2.77 -8.99
CA PHE A 199 11.67 -2.34 -10.00
C PHE A 199 10.56 -3.40 -10.18
N TYR A 200 9.78 -3.60 -9.12
CA TYR A 200 8.75 -4.62 -9.02
C TYR A 200 7.46 -4.25 -9.78
N ARG A 201 6.63 -5.25 -10.06
CA ARG A 201 5.31 -5.10 -10.69
C ARG A 201 4.21 -4.91 -9.66
N ASN A 202 3.13 -4.21 -9.99
CA ASN A 202 1.99 -4.12 -9.07
C ASN A 202 1.42 -5.50 -8.74
N SER A 203 1.55 -6.46 -9.66
CA SER A 203 1.10 -7.84 -9.51
C SER A 203 2.03 -8.76 -8.69
N ASP A 204 3.14 -8.27 -8.14
CA ASP A 204 4.11 -9.10 -7.41
C ASP A 204 3.55 -9.51 -6.02
N PRO A 205 3.22 -10.80 -5.79
CA PRO A 205 2.57 -11.23 -4.56
C PRO A 205 3.45 -11.06 -3.32
N TYR A 206 4.79 -11.13 -3.48
CA TYR A 206 5.72 -10.88 -2.39
C TYR A 206 5.62 -9.42 -1.96
N VAL A 207 5.64 -8.48 -2.90
CA VAL A 207 5.57 -7.04 -2.57
C VAL A 207 4.20 -6.66 -2.04
N ILE A 208 3.12 -7.20 -2.60
CA ILE A 208 1.76 -6.99 -2.07
C ILE A 208 1.68 -7.44 -0.61
N ARG A 209 2.26 -8.61 -0.26
CA ARG A 209 2.28 -9.11 1.12
C ARG A 209 3.01 -8.16 2.06
N HIS A 210 4.19 -7.69 1.66
CA HIS A 210 4.98 -6.76 2.49
C HIS A 210 4.28 -5.41 2.64
N HIS A 211 3.68 -4.86 1.58
CA HIS A 211 2.89 -3.64 1.66
C HIS A 211 1.67 -3.79 2.58
N ALA A 212 0.99 -4.94 2.53
CA ALA A 212 -0.16 -5.22 3.39
C ALA A 212 0.22 -5.18 4.88
N ALA A 213 1.32 -5.86 5.24
CA ALA A 213 1.87 -5.87 6.60
C ALA A 213 2.33 -4.48 7.03
N MET A 214 3.20 -3.84 6.24
CA MET A 214 3.75 -2.52 6.55
C MET A 214 2.66 -1.46 6.75
N LEU A 215 1.70 -1.36 5.83
CA LEU A 215 0.64 -0.35 5.94
C LEU A 215 -0.32 -0.65 7.09
N ALA A 216 -0.58 -1.93 7.40
CA ALA A 216 -1.35 -2.32 8.59
C ALA A 216 -0.60 -1.95 9.88
N ASP A 217 0.70 -2.23 9.97
CA ASP A 217 1.54 -1.94 11.13
C ASP A 217 1.75 -0.43 11.36
N ALA A 218 1.81 0.36 10.29
CA ALA A 218 1.79 1.82 10.40
C ALA A 218 0.44 2.35 10.91
N GLY A 219 -0.64 1.56 10.82
CA GLY A 219 -1.99 1.93 11.21
C GLY A 219 -2.80 2.65 10.13
N VAL A 220 -2.47 2.45 8.85
CA VAL A 220 -3.22 2.97 7.69
C VAL A 220 -4.55 2.25 7.57
N ASP A 221 -5.65 3.01 7.44
CA ASP A 221 -7.00 2.46 7.39
C ASP A 221 -7.48 2.16 5.96
N PHE A 222 -7.03 2.93 4.96
CA PHE A 222 -7.46 2.71 3.58
C PHE A 222 -6.45 3.17 2.52
N LEU A 223 -6.54 2.55 1.34
CA LEU A 223 -5.84 2.92 0.12
C LEU A 223 -6.83 3.60 -0.83
N LEU A 224 -6.42 4.72 -1.43
CA LEU A 224 -7.11 5.28 -2.59
C LEU A 224 -6.30 4.99 -3.85
N PHE A 225 -6.92 4.32 -4.82
CA PHE A 225 -6.26 3.99 -6.07
C PHE A 225 -6.36 5.12 -7.08
N ASP A 226 -5.23 5.43 -7.73
CA ASP A 226 -5.19 6.42 -8.79
C ASP A 226 -5.82 5.90 -10.09
N CYS A 227 -7.01 6.40 -10.42
CA CYS A 227 -7.71 6.19 -11.69
C CYS A 227 -8.08 7.54 -12.32
N THR A 228 -7.22 8.55 -12.15
CA THR A 228 -7.52 9.95 -12.53
C THR A 228 -7.26 10.27 -14.00
N ASN A 229 -6.78 9.30 -14.80
CA ASN A 229 -6.37 9.50 -16.19
C ASN A 229 -7.27 8.74 -17.18
N GLY A 230 -8.36 9.37 -17.61
CA GLY A 230 -9.22 8.83 -18.67
C GLY A 230 -10.14 7.73 -18.17
N ALA A 231 -10.25 6.63 -18.92
CA ALA A 231 -11.14 5.51 -18.60
C ALA A 231 -10.35 4.29 -18.04
N LEU A 232 -9.25 4.55 -17.34
CA LEU A 232 -8.29 3.53 -16.89
C LEU A 232 -8.56 3.16 -15.43
N LEU A 233 -8.92 1.89 -15.21
CA LEU A 233 -9.15 1.34 -13.87
C LEU A 233 -8.01 0.46 -13.37
N TRP A 234 -7.06 0.08 -14.23
CA TRP A 234 -5.88 -0.72 -13.87
C TRP A 234 -6.21 -2.10 -13.26
N ARG A 235 -7.13 -2.83 -13.90
CA ARG A 235 -7.60 -4.15 -13.42
C ARG A 235 -6.48 -5.18 -13.29
N ASP A 236 -5.54 -5.16 -14.21
CA ASP A 236 -4.31 -5.97 -14.17
C ASP A 236 -3.46 -5.74 -12.92
N ALA A 237 -3.62 -4.60 -12.24
CA ALA A 237 -2.96 -4.30 -10.98
C ALA A 237 -3.86 -4.43 -9.74
N TYR A 238 -5.09 -3.90 -9.76
CA TYR A 238 -5.95 -3.97 -8.56
C TYR A 238 -6.44 -5.39 -8.28
N GLU A 239 -6.59 -6.25 -9.30
CA GLU A 239 -7.08 -7.61 -9.09
C GLU A 239 -6.07 -8.48 -8.31
N PRO A 240 -4.77 -8.55 -8.71
CA PRO A 240 -3.75 -9.17 -7.86
C PRO A 240 -3.64 -8.53 -6.48
N LEU A 241 -3.76 -7.19 -6.39
CA LEU A 241 -3.71 -6.48 -5.12
C LEU A 241 -4.86 -6.90 -4.19
N PHE A 242 -6.09 -6.97 -4.68
CA PHE A 242 -7.26 -7.46 -3.92
C PHE A 242 -7.08 -8.90 -3.46
N ALA A 243 -6.57 -9.78 -4.34
CA ALA A 243 -6.26 -11.16 -3.98
C ALA A 243 -5.21 -11.24 -2.86
N GLY A 244 -4.11 -10.47 -2.97
CA GLY A 244 -3.05 -10.45 -1.97
C GLY A 244 -3.46 -9.82 -0.63
N LEU A 245 -4.21 -8.72 -0.65
CA LEU A 245 -4.78 -8.10 0.56
C LEU A 245 -5.77 -9.04 1.25
N ARG A 246 -6.59 -9.76 0.48
CA ARG A 246 -7.48 -10.79 1.03
C ARG A 246 -6.68 -11.92 1.68
N ALA A 247 -5.65 -12.45 1.03
CA ALA A 247 -4.81 -13.50 1.59
C ALA A 247 -4.11 -13.06 2.89
N ALA A 248 -3.61 -11.82 2.94
CA ALA A 248 -3.08 -11.22 4.15
C ALA A 248 -4.12 -11.13 5.27
N ARG A 249 -5.36 -10.74 4.93
CA ARG A 249 -6.49 -10.72 5.87
C ARG A 249 -6.90 -12.11 6.36
N GLU A 250 -6.83 -13.13 5.52
CA GLU A 250 -7.08 -14.53 5.91
C GLU A 250 -6.06 -15.05 6.93
N ASP A 251 -4.83 -14.54 6.87
CA ASP A 251 -3.77 -14.78 7.86
C ASP A 251 -3.89 -13.90 9.12
N GLY A 252 -4.89 -13.02 9.19
CA GLY A 252 -5.20 -12.20 10.34
C GLY A 252 -4.65 -10.78 10.29
N ILE A 253 -3.96 -10.37 9.22
CA ILE A 253 -3.46 -8.99 9.07
C ILE A 253 -4.66 -8.05 8.92
N ASN A 254 -4.67 -6.96 9.68
CA ASN A 254 -5.67 -5.91 9.55
C ASN A 254 -5.36 -4.99 8.36
N VAL A 255 -5.45 -5.54 7.15
CA VAL A 255 -5.09 -4.83 5.92
C VAL A 255 -5.89 -3.53 5.75
N PRO A 256 -5.28 -2.48 5.17
CA PRO A 256 -6.01 -1.30 4.75
C PRO A 256 -7.18 -1.67 3.83
N LYS A 257 -8.31 -0.98 4.00
CA LYS A 257 -9.45 -1.07 3.08
C LYS A 257 -9.14 -0.35 1.77
N VAL A 258 -9.99 -0.48 0.76
CA VAL A 258 -9.72 0.04 -0.59
C VAL A 258 -10.88 0.87 -1.12
N ALA A 259 -10.55 1.93 -1.84
CA ALA A 259 -11.49 2.73 -2.64
C ALA A 259 -10.77 3.33 -3.86
N PHE A 260 -11.55 3.87 -4.79
CA PHE A 260 -11.03 4.37 -6.07
C PHE A 260 -11.17 5.90 -6.16
N MET A 261 -10.11 6.54 -6.67
CA MET A 261 -10.11 7.95 -7.04
C MET A 261 -10.14 8.09 -8.56
N LEU A 262 -11.23 8.63 -9.08
CA LEU A 262 -11.51 8.77 -10.50
C LEU A 262 -11.12 10.16 -11.02
N ASN A 263 -11.35 10.44 -12.30
CA ASN A 263 -11.02 11.75 -12.89
C ASN A 263 -11.57 12.91 -12.05
N PHE A 264 -10.79 13.99 -12.01
CA PHE A 264 -11.10 15.23 -11.31
C PHE A 264 -12.21 16.09 -11.98
N CYS A 265 -13.13 15.46 -12.69
CA CYS A 265 -14.29 16.13 -13.27
C CYS A 265 -15.44 15.15 -13.55
N ALA A 266 -16.64 15.71 -13.69
CA ALA A 266 -17.78 15.02 -14.27
C ALA A 266 -17.60 14.92 -15.79
N CYS A 267 -17.31 13.71 -16.27
CA CYS A 267 -17.06 13.45 -17.68
C CYS A 267 -17.47 12.02 -18.07
N GLU A 268 -17.56 11.76 -19.37
CA GLU A 268 -17.97 10.44 -19.88
C GLU A 268 -17.04 9.31 -19.40
N THR A 269 -15.73 9.55 -19.34
CA THR A 269 -14.79 8.53 -18.86
C THR A 269 -15.00 8.22 -17.38
N SER A 270 -15.40 9.19 -16.56
CA SER A 270 -15.82 8.96 -15.17
C SER A 270 -17.11 8.15 -15.10
N GLU A 271 -18.10 8.41 -15.97
CA GLU A 271 -19.31 7.57 -16.07
C GLU A 271 -18.93 6.10 -16.35
N PHE A 272 -18.05 5.88 -17.34
CA PHE A 272 -17.64 4.53 -17.73
C PHE A 272 -16.96 3.83 -16.58
N MET A 273 -16.03 4.50 -15.89
CA MET A 273 -15.33 3.92 -14.75
C MET A 273 -16.27 3.59 -13.59
N ILE A 274 -17.18 4.51 -13.20
CA ILE A 274 -18.14 4.26 -12.12
C ILE A 274 -18.99 3.04 -12.43
N ARG A 275 -19.58 2.98 -13.63
CA ARG A 275 -20.43 1.86 -14.05
C ARG A 275 -19.64 0.55 -14.14
N ALA A 276 -18.43 0.59 -14.69
CA ALA A 276 -17.61 -0.61 -14.87
C ALA A 276 -17.16 -1.21 -13.55
N ILE A 277 -16.70 -0.39 -12.62
CA ILE A 277 -16.28 -0.87 -11.30
C ILE A 277 -17.46 -1.36 -10.48
N TYR A 278 -18.63 -0.71 -10.64
CA TYR A 278 -19.86 -1.16 -10.01
C TYR A 278 -20.26 -2.55 -10.51
N GLN A 279 -20.31 -2.75 -11.83
CA GLN A 279 -20.66 -4.05 -12.42
C GLN A 279 -19.60 -5.13 -12.13
N ASP A 280 -18.31 -4.78 -12.07
CA ASP A 280 -17.23 -5.76 -11.90
C ASP A 280 -16.99 -6.16 -10.45
N VAL A 281 -17.03 -5.21 -9.51
CA VAL A 281 -16.61 -5.43 -8.11
C VAL A 281 -17.81 -5.36 -7.16
N TYR A 282 -18.55 -4.25 -7.19
CA TYR A 282 -19.47 -3.91 -6.11
C TYR A 282 -20.82 -4.62 -6.19
N LYS A 283 -21.47 -4.59 -7.36
CA LYS A 283 -22.74 -5.29 -7.60
C LYS A 283 -22.64 -6.79 -7.32
N PRO A 284 -21.60 -7.52 -7.75
CA PRO A 284 -21.45 -8.94 -7.40
C PRO A 284 -20.91 -9.20 -5.99
N GLY A 285 -20.62 -8.15 -5.20
CA GLY A 285 -20.13 -8.33 -3.82
C GLY A 285 -18.69 -8.83 -3.69
N ARG A 286 -17.89 -8.75 -4.76
CA ARG A 286 -16.49 -9.19 -4.76
C ARG A 286 -15.66 -8.31 -3.83
N TYR A 287 -14.88 -8.94 -2.97
CA TYR A 287 -13.99 -8.25 -2.02
C TYR A 287 -14.69 -7.31 -1.03
N LYS A 288 -15.96 -7.61 -0.67
CA LYS A 288 -16.75 -6.74 0.22
C LYS A 288 -16.17 -6.53 1.62
N ASP A 289 -15.31 -7.42 2.09
CA ASP A 289 -14.56 -7.28 3.33
C ASP A 289 -13.32 -6.38 3.21
N LEU A 290 -12.96 -5.95 2.01
CA LEU A 290 -11.89 -4.99 1.74
C LEU A 290 -12.41 -3.58 1.41
N TRP A 291 -13.70 -3.38 1.14
CA TRP A 291 -14.22 -2.07 0.76
C TRP A 291 -14.08 -1.05 1.89
N PHE A 292 -13.58 0.14 1.55
CA PHE A 292 -13.59 1.25 2.50
C PHE A 292 -15.00 1.84 2.58
N MET A 293 -15.54 1.88 3.79
CA MET A 293 -16.90 2.33 4.06
C MET A 293 -16.90 3.74 4.66
N LEU A 294 -17.66 4.65 4.04
CA LEU A 294 -17.91 6.01 4.52
C LEU A 294 -19.41 6.25 4.56
N ASP A 295 -19.93 6.87 5.62
CA ASP A 295 -21.37 7.09 5.81
C ASP A 295 -22.23 5.80 5.68
N GLY A 296 -21.66 4.65 6.08
CA GLY A 296 -22.30 3.34 5.99
C GLY A 296 -22.34 2.72 4.60
N LYS A 297 -21.70 3.34 3.59
CA LYS A 297 -21.69 2.88 2.20
C LYS A 297 -20.26 2.77 1.66
N PRO A 298 -19.99 1.96 0.62
CA PRO A 298 -18.68 1.96 -0.02
C PRO A 298 -18.35 3.35 -0.54
N MET A 299 -17.12 3.79 -0.31
CA MET A 299 -16.67 5.12 -0.69
C MET A 299 -16.07 5.11 -2.10
N ILE A 300 -16.36 6.16 -2.86
CA ILE A 300 -15.68 6.44 -4.12
C ILE A 300 -15.33 7.93 -4.21
N MET A 301 -14.08 8.24 -4.54
CA MET A 301 -13.72 9.61 -4.88
C MET A 301 -14.00 9.83 -6.37
N GLY A 302 -15.18 10.34 -6.68
CA GLY A 302 -15.65 10.53 -8.04
C GLY A 302 -16.84 11.48 -8.11
N TYR A 303 -17.11 11.97 -9.32
CA TYR A 303 -18.19 12.93 -9.55
C TYR A 303 -19.50 12.19 -9.80
N LYS A 304 -20.42 12.24 -8.84
CA LYS A 304 -21.76 11.63 -8.94
C LYS A 304 -22.51 12.10 -10.18
N GLU A 305 -22.29 13.35 -10.59
CA GLU A 305 -22.92 13.96 -11.76
C GLU A 305 -22.44 13.39 -13.10
N SER A 306 -21.38 12.56 -13.10
CA SER A 306 -20.97 11.82 -14.31
C SER A 306 -22.03 10.81 -14.74
N LEU A 307 -22.86 10.32 -13.81
CA LEU A 307 -23.97 9.43 -14.12
C LEU A 307 -25.15 10.26 -14.66
N PRO A 308 -25.70 9.96 -15.85
CA PRO A 308 -26.85 10.69 -16.42
C PRO A 308 -28.10 10.63 -15.53
N ALA A 309 -28.70 11.76 -15.18
CA ALA A 309 -29.86 11.80 -14.27
C ALA A 309 -31.05 10.94 -14.73
N VAL A 310 -31.21 10.79 -16.05
CA VAL A 310 -32.21 9.94 -16.70
C VAL A 310 -31.48 9.06 -17.72
N GLY A 311 -31.71 7.75 -17.66
CA GLY A 311 -31.20 6.79 -18.63
C GLY A 311 -32.00 6.82 -19.94
N LYS A 312 -31.61 5.99 -20.92
CA LYS A 312 -32.36 5.86 -22.18
C LYS A 312 -33.74 5.22 -21.99
N THR A 313 -33.92 4.46 -20.91
CA THR A 313 -35.17 3.83 -20.49
C THR A 313 -35.37 3.98 -18.99
N ASP A 314 -36.60 3.72 -18.51
CA ASP A 314 -36.90 3.63 -17.08
C ASP A 314 -36.06 2.53 -16.39
N PHE A 315 -35.74 1.46 -17.11
CA PHE A 315 -34.88 0.38 -16.60
C PHE A 315 -33.46 0.88 -16.32
N GLU A 316 -32.81 1.54 -17.29
CA GLU A 316 -31.48 2.09 -17.08
C GLU A 316 -31.48 3.22 -16.04
N THR A 317 -32.53 4.03 -15.99
CA THR A 317 -32.66 5.08 -14.96
C THR A 317 -32.59 4.48 -13.55
N LYS A 318 -33.31 3.37 -13.30
CA LYS A 318 -33.24 2.65 -12.02
C LYS A 318 -31.85 2.09 -11.71
N GLN A 319 -31.13 1.57 -12.71
CA GLN A 319 -29.75 1.10 -12.51
C GLN A 319 -28.81 2.25 -12.16
N LEU A 320 -28.95 3.40 -12.81
CA LEU A 320 -28.14 4.58 -12.50
C LEU A 320 -28.44 5.12 -11.08
N ASP A 321 -29.71 5.11 -10.67
CA ASP A 321 -30.11 5.47 -9.30
C ASP A 321 -29.60 4.48 -8.26
N GLU A 322 -29.61 3.18 -8.57
CA GLU A 322 -29.01 2.15 -7.72
C GLU A 322 -27.53 2.46 -7.45
N ILE A 323 -26.76 2.80 -8.50
CA ILE A 323 -25.34 3.17 -8.36
C ILE A 323 -25.18 4.44 -7.50
N ARG A 324 -26.03 5.46 -7.72
CA ARG A 324 -26.01 6.72 -6.96
C ARG A 324 -26.27 6.50 -5.47
N ASP A 325 -27.14 5.57 -5.15
CA ASP A 325 -27.53 5.26 -3.78
C ASP A 325 -26.58 4.27 -3.13
N PHE A 326 -25.85 3.47 -3.91
CA PHE A 326 -24.90 2.49 -3.40
C PHE A 326 -23.65 3.14 -2.81
N PHE A 327 -23.08 4.16 -3.45
CA PHE A 327 -21.82 4.77 -3.01
C PHE A 327 -22.00 6.01 -2.13
N SER A 328 -21.03 6.21 -1.24
CA SER A 328 -20.70 7.53 -0.69
C SER A 328 -19.72 8.22 -1.62
N PHE A 329 -20.23 9.18 -2.39
CA PHE A 329 -19.41 9.98 -3.30
C PHE A 329 -18.69 11.10 -2.54
N ARG A 330 -17.43 11.33 -2.91
CA ARG A 330 -16.70 12.57 -2.67
C ARG A 330 -16.08 13.02 -3.99
N ALA A 331 -16.37 14.23 -4.44
CA ALA A 331 -15.76 14.73 -5.67
C ALA A 331 -14.30 15.14 -5.41
N GLY A 332 -13.36 14.62 -6.19
CA GLY A 332 -11.95 14.98 -6.05
C GLY A 332 -11.69 16.42 -6.49
N GLN A 333 -10.97 17.21 -5.69
CA GLN A 333 -10.53 18.56 -6.04
C GLN A 333 -9.15 18.50 -6.72
N PRO A 334 -9.03 18.79 -8.05
CA PRO A 334 -7.75 18.74 -8.75
C PRO A 334 -6.71 19.76 -8.28
N LEU A 335 -7.14 20.96 -7.86
CA LEU A 335 -6.26 22.08 -7.54
C LEU A 335 -6.06 22.24 -6.04
N TYR A 336 -4.85 22.62 -5.66
CA TYR A 336 -4.45 22.76 -4.26
C TYR A 336 -3.80 24.12 -3.96
N GLY A 337 -3.71 24.45 -2.67
CA GLY A 337 -3.22 25.72 -2.14
C GLY A 337 -4.28 26.79 -2.00
N THR A 338 -4.18 27.60 -0.95
CA THR A 338 -5.19 28.59 -0.54
C THR A 338 -5.46 29.73 -1.52
N LYS A 339 -4.52 30.02 -2.44
CA LYS A 339 -4.64 31.10 -3.43
C LYS A 339 -5.26 30.65 -4.76
N ARG A 340 -5.20 29.36 -5.09
CA ARG A 340 -5.50 28.84 -6.44
C ARG A 340 -6.32 27.55 -6.45
N GLY A 341 -6.57 26.94 -5.29
CA GLY A 341 -7.30 25.68 -5.12
C GLY A 341 -8.03 25.59 -3.78
N GLY A 342 -8.37 24.36 -3.36
CA GLY A 342 -9.18 24.09 -2.17
C GLY A 342 -10.66 23.80 -2.49
N PRO A 343 -11.49 23.40 -1.51
CA PRO A 343 -12.85 22.95 -1.79
C PRO A 343 -13.73 24.07 -2.39
N HIS A 344 -14.55 23.72 -3.38
CA HIS A 344 -15.55 24.61 -4.00
C HIS A 344 -16.98 24.08 -3.86
N ARG A 345 -17.13 22.91 -3.22
CA ARG A 345 -18.39 22.24 -2.92
C ARG A 345 -18.23 21.44 -1.62
N PRO A 346 -19.33 21.19 -0.90
CA PRO A 346 -19.28 20.60 0.44
C PRO A 346 -18.78 19.14 0.46
N ASP A 347 -18.91 18.42 -0.65
CA ASP A 347 -18.52 17.02 -0.83
C ASP A 347 -17.13 16.86 -1.47
N HIS A 348 -16.34 17.94 -1.58
CA HIS A 348 -14.96 17.83 -2.08
C HIS A 348 -14.05 17.14 -1.08
N TRP A 349 -13.17 16.27 -1.60
CA TRP A 349 -11.94 15.82 -0.95
C TRP A 349 -10.73 16.27 -1.77
N GLY A 350 -9.64 16.63 -1.09
CA GLY A 350 -8.35 16.91 -1.73
C GLY A 350 -7.57 15.63 -2.05
N TRP A 351 -6.52 15.75 -2.85
CA TRP A 351 -5.52 14.68 -3.03
C TRP A 351 -4.11 15.14 -2.61
N LEU A 352 -3.86 16.44 -2.61
CA LEU A 352 -2.59 17.06 -2.21
C LEU A 352 -2.88 18.49 -1.73
N GLU A 353 -2.01 19.02 -0.87
CA GLU A 353 -2.03 20.43 -0.45
C GLU A 353 -0.61 20.97 -0.26
N ILE A 354 -0.49 22.30 -0.33
CA ILE A 354 0.69 23.05 0.14
C ILE A 354 0.35 23.68 1.49
N PHE A 355 1.34 23.90 2.33
CA PHE A 355 1.12 24.58 3.60
C PHE A 355 0.72 26.06 3.42
N PRO A 356 -0.26 26.59 4.18
CA PRO A 356 -1.16 25.87 5.07
C PRO A 356 -2.26 25.12 4.29
N GLN A 357 -2.50 23.84 4.62
CA GLN A 357 -3.52 23.03 3.94
C GLN A 357 -4.94 23.57 4.16
N ASN A 358 -5.79 23.41 3.15
CA ASN A 358 -7.24 23.63 3.25
C ASN A 358 -7.93 22.53 4.07
N LYS A 359 -9.10 22.86 4.63
CA LYS A 359 -10.02 21.91 5.27
C LYS A 359 -11.07 21.45 4.27
N TYR A 360 -11.38 20.16 4.19
CA TYR A 360 -12.39 19.58 3.30
C TYR A 360 -13.60 19.05 4.09
N GLY A 361 -14.81 19.23 3.57
CA GLY A 361 -16.04 18.86 4.29
C GLY A 361 -16.23 19.63 5.61
N VAL A 362 -16.09 20.95 5.58
CA VAL A 362 -16.19 21.80 6.79
C VAL A 362 -17.64 21.85 7.29
N ARG A 363 -17.82 21.58 8.59
CA ARG A 363 -19.12 21.62 9.28
C ARG A 363 -19.36 22.97 9.94
N GLU A 364 -20.59 23.20 10.40
CA GLU A 364 -20.99 24.46 11.06
C GLU A 364 -20.16 24.77 12.31
N ASP A 365 -19.68 23.75 13.03
CA ASP A 365 -18.83 23.89 14.21
C ASP A 365 -17.34 24.14 13.89
N GLY A 366 -16.96 24.20 12.62
CA GLY A 366 -15.60 24.42 12.16
C GLY A 366 -14.71 23.17 12.14
N SER A 367 -15.23 22.01 12.56
CA SER A 367 -14.62 20.71 12.30
C SER A 367 -14.66 20.40 10.79
N CYS A 368 -13.82 19.48 10.35
CA CYS A 368 -13.82 19.09 8.94
C CYS A 368 -13.62 17.59 8.78
N GLU A 369 -14.18 17.07 7.70
CA GLU A 369 -14.12 15.64 7.39
C GLU A 369 -12.71 15.20 7.02
N MET A 370 -11.96 16.04 6.30
CA MET A 370 -10.68 15.61 5.73
C MET A 370 -9.65 16.74 5.59
N MET A 371 -8.37 16.38 5.77
CA MET A 371 -7.21 17.15 5.29
C MET A 371 -6.19 16.24 4.60
N THR A 372 -5.44 16.79 3.65
CA THR A 372 -4.34 16.05 3.00
C THR A 372 -3.00 16.36 3.66
N VAL A 373 -2.07 15.42 3.59
CA VAL A 373 -0.65 15.62 3.95
C VAL A 373 0.22 15.22 2.77
N GLY A 374 0.91 16.21 2.18
CA GLY A 374 1.81 16.01 1.04
C GLY A 374 3.28 15.93 1.46
N VAL A 375 4.02 15.02 0.82
CA VAL A 375 5.46 14.84 1.07
C VAL A 375 6.30 15.88 0.32
N GLY A 376 5.95 16.10 -0.94
CA GLY A 376 6.42 17.19 -1.78
C GLY A 376 5.29 17.64 -2.69
N GLN A 377 5.42 18.80 -3.32
CA GLN A 377 4.44 19.36 -4.23
C GLN A 377 5.13 19.88 -5.48
N ASN A 378 4.57 19.55 -6.64
CA ASN A 378 4.95 20.13 -7.92
C ASN A 378 4.39 21.56 -8.06
N ALA A 379 4.78 22.42 -7.12
CA ALA A 379 4.36 23.80 -6.98
C ALA A 379 5.53 24.64 -6.46
N ASN A 380 5.54 25.92 -6.80
CA ASN A 380 6.44 26.93 -6.25
C ASN A 380 5.66 28.23 -6.00
N ASP A 381 6.34 29.31 -5.63
CA ASP A 381 5.68 30.59 -5.30
C ASP A 381 4.87 31.18 -6.47
N GLU A 382 5.17 30.77 -7.71
CA GLU A 382 4.58 31.30 -8.94
C GLU A 382 3.52 30.38 -9.55
N LEU A 383 3.66 29.07 -9.39
CA LEU A 383 2.91 28.04 -10.12
C LEU A 383 2.44 26.92 -9.20
N ILE A 384 1.25 26.38 -9.50
CA ILE A 384 0.77 25.10 -8.98
C ILE A 384 0.66 24.12 -10.15
N CYS A 385 0.82 22.82 -9.89
CA CYS A 385 0.81 21.78 -10.93
C CYS A 385 1.86 22.01 -12.04
N THR A 386 3.04 22.50 -11.68
CA THR A 386 4.22 22.62 -12.57
C THR A 386 4.94 21.27 -12.71
N CYS A 387 6.06 21.24 -13.44
CA CYS A 387 7.00 20.13 -13.35
C CYS A 387 7.74 20.14 -12.01
N PHE A 388 8.00 18.97 -11.42
CA PHE A 388 8.76 18.87 -10.18
C PHE A 388 10.22 19.33 -10.36
N ASN A 389 10.80 19.11 -11.54
CA ASN A 389 12.13 19.60 -11.88
C ASN A 389 12.17 21.09 -12.31
N ASN A 390 11.06 21.83 -12.15
CA ASN A 390 11.11 23.28 -12.26
C ASN A 390 11.85 23.89 -11.06
N GLY A 391 12.40 25.09 -11.22
CA GLY A 391 13.14 25.77 -10.16
C GLY A 391 12.30 26.02 -8.91
N LYS A 392 12.88 25.73 -7.74
CA LYS A 392 12.35 26.04 -6.40
C LYS A 392 10.97 25.44 -6.11
N THR A 393 10.66 24.28 -6.68
CA THR A 393 9.47 23.50 -6.32
C THR A 393 9.55 23.04 -4.87
N TYR A 394 8.40 22.88 -4.22
CA TYR A 394 8.32 22.52 -2.81
C TYR A 394 8.60 21.03 -2.61
N GLY A 395 9.88 20.67 -2.58
CA GLY A 395 10.36 19.33 -2.27
C GLY A 395 10.17 18.91 -0.81
N ARG A 396 10.75 17.77 -0.44
CA ARG A 396 10.68 17.16 0.90
C ARG A 396 11.25 18.05 2.00
N SER A 397 12.18 18.94 1.65
CA SER A 397 12.92 19.79 2.57
C SER A 397 12.36 21.21 2.67
N TYR A 398 11.43 21.57 1.78
CA TYR A 398 10.74 22.86 1.83
C TYR A 398 9.86 22.97 3.08
N THR A 399 9.83 24.13 3.73
CA THR A 399 8.84 24.47 4.76
C THR A 399 8.32 25.88 4.53
N LYS A 400 7.12 26.19 5.02
CA LYS A 400 6.60 27.55 4.95
C LYS A 400 7.44 28.52 5.79
N GLU A 401 7.95 28.05 6.93
CA GLU A 401 8.76 28.84 7.85
C GLU A 401 10.14 29.19 7.26
N TYR A 402 10.86 28.20 6.73
CA TYR A 402 12.25 28.37 6.29
C TYR A 402 12.43 28.48 4.77
N GLY A 403 11.36 28.31 4.00
CA GLY A 403 11.44 28.19 2.55
C GLY A 403 12.37 27.05 2.15
N HIS A 404 13.38 27.37 1.34
CA HIS A 404 14.41 26.44 0.87
C HIS A 404 15.69 26.45 1.72
N ALA A 405 15.71 27.12 2.89
CA ALA A 405 16.94 27.30 3.66
C ALA A 405 17.48 26.02 4.31
N LEU A 406 16.67 24.96 4.40
CA LEU A 406 17.06 23.64 4.92
C LEU A 406 17.57 22.68 3.84
N LEU A 407 17.60 23.11 2.57
CA LEU A 407 18.00 22.28 1.45
C LEU A 407 19.53 22.08 1.43
N ASP A 408 19.95 20.83 1.55
CA ASP A 408 21.31 20.34 1.37
C ASP A 408 21.32 18.92 0.76
N GLU A 409 22.50 18.31 0.60
CA GLU A 409 22.67 16.98 -0.04
C GLU A 409 21.94 15.83 0.69
N ASP A 410 21.67 15.97 1.99
CA ASP A 410 21.06 14.95 2.85
C ASP A 410 19.66 15.32 3.36
N SER A 411 19.24 16.57 3.14
CA SER A 411 17.98 17.14 3.62
C SER A 411 16.74 16.32 3.22
N TYR A 412 16.77 15.67 2.05
CA TYR A 412 15.72 14.78 1.56
C TYR A 412 15.42 13.61 2.51
N LYS A 413 16.29 13.28 3.46
CA LYS A 413 16.06 12.21 4.46
C LYS A 413 15.13 12.65 5.60
N TYR A 414 15.01 13.96 5.87
CA TYR A 414 14.41 14.48 7.10
C TYR A 414 12.89 14.65 7.01
N GLY A 415 12.33 14.88 5.82
CA GLY A 415 10.89 15.05 5.64
C GLY A 415 10.33 16.27 6.38
N TYR A 416 10.98 17.43 6.23
CA TYR A 416 10.55 18.66 6.88
C TYR A 416 9.17 19.13 6.38
N ASN A 417 8.93 19.08 5.07
CA ASN A 417 7.65 19.48 4.46
C ASN A 417 6.50 18.63 5.01
N VAL A 418 6.64 17.30 4.93
CA VAL A 418 5.60 16.38 5.39
C VAL A 418 5.34 16.52 6.88
N GLN A 419 6.37 16.83 7.68
CA GLN A 419 6.21 17.08 9.11
C GLN A 419 5.40 18.35 9.38
N GLU A 420 5.72 19.46 8.70
CA GLU A 420 4.98 20.73 8.83
C GLU A 420 3.49 20.55 8.47
N GLN A 421 3.21 19.76 7.44
CA GLN A 421 1.83 19.40 7.07
C GLN A 421 1.13 18.53 8.11
N TRP A 422 1.84 17.58 8.73
CA TRP A 422 1.30 16.77 9.83
C TRP A 422 0.99 17.61 11.07
N GLU A 423 1.86 18.55 11.47
CA GLU A 423 1.60 19.42 12.61
C GLU A 423 0.27 20.17 12.45
N ARG A 424 0.03 20.73 11.27
CA ARG A 424 -1.25 21.41 10.99
C ARG A 424 -2.44 20.46 10.98
N ALA A 425 -2.29 19.23 10.46
CA ALA A 425 -3.36 18.25 10.49
C ALA A 425 -3.71 17.83 11.93
N LEU A 426 -2.70 17.68 12.79
CA LEU A 426 -2.87 17.37 14.22
C LEU A 426 -3.54 18.52 14.97
N ASP A 427 -3.17 19.77 14.69
CA ASP A 427 -3.78 20.97 15.28
C ASP A 427 -5.26 21.12 14.91
N VAL A 428 -5.61 20.81 13.66
CA VAL A 428 -7.00 20.90 13.17
C VAL A 428 -7.85 19.71 13.64
N GLY A 429 -7.27 18.51 13.67
CA GLY A 429 -7.96 17.28 14.04
C GLY A 429 -9.12 16.89 13.12
N PRO A 430 -8.89 16.70 11.80
CA PRO A 430 -9.94 16.22 10.88
C PRO A 430 -10.36 14.79 11.19
N ASP A 431 -11.49 14.33 10.66
CA ASP A 431 -11.90 12.92 10.81
C ASP A 431 -10.98 11.97 10.05
N ASN A 432 -10.56 12.40 8.85
CA ASN A 432 -9.68 11.66 7.97
C ASN A 432 -8.44 12.49 7.60
N VAL A 433 -7.27 11.86 7.60
CA VAL A 433 -6.07 12.39 6.95
C VAL A 433 -5.78 11.57 5.70
N PHE A 434 -5.52 12.21 4.57
CA PHE A 434 -5.12 11.55 3.33
C PHE A 434 -3.67 11.89 2.96
N VAL A 435 -2.78 10.90 2.99
CA VAL A 435 -1.34 11.08 2.78
C VAL A 435 -0.97 10.80 1.32
N THR A 436 -0.16 11.67 0.72
CA THR A 436 0.35 11.51 -0.65
C THR A 436 1.88 11.41 -0.64
N GLY A 437 2.44 10.22 -0.84
CA GLY A 437 1.77 8.90 -0.95
C GLY A 437 2.74 7.72 -0.95
N TRP A 438 2.23 6.48 -1.05
CA TRP A 438 3.02 5.25 -0.82
C TRP A 438 4.04 4.91 -1.91
N ASN A 439 3.62 4.67 -3.16
CA ASN A 439 4.43 3.97 -4.19
C ASN A 439 4.44 4.65 -5.59
N GLU A 440 4.47 5.97 -5.68
CA GLU A 440 4.59 6.70 -6.96
C GLU A 440 6.05 6.79 -7.43
N TRP A 441 6.61 5.69 -7.92
CA TRP A 441 8.02 5.65 -8.33
C TRP A 441 8.31 6.26 -9.70
N MET A 442 7.31 6.31 -10.59
CA MET A 442 7.51 6.59 -12.01
C MET A 442 7.00 7.96 -12.42
N MET A 443 7.54 8.50 -13.51
CA MET A 443 7.07 9.75 -14.12
C MET A 443 7.15 9.68 -15.66
N GLY A 444 6.37 10.55 -16.31
CA GLY A 444 6.55 10.84 -17.73
C GLY A 444 7.79 11.72 -17.97
N LEU A 445 8.35 11.60 -19.18
CA LEU A 445 9.46 12.43 -19.67
C LEU A 445 9.00 13.20 -20.91
N PHE A 446 8.60 14.45 -20.71
CA PHE A 446 7.98 15.28 -21.76
C PHE A 446 8.98 16.29 -22.35
N LYS A 447 8.95 16.46 -23.68
CA LYS A 447 9.81 17.40 -24.41
C LYS A 447 9.12 18.72 -24.75
N GLU A 448 7.80 18.70 -24.86
CA GLU A 448 7.04 19.93 -25.11
C GLU A 448 6.98 20.77 -23.83
N PRO A 449 6.98 22.11 -23.94
CA PRO A 449 6.95 22.97 -22.76
C PRO A 449 5.66 22.73 -21.97
N TRP A 450 5.77 22.01 -20.86
CA TRP A 450 4.65 21.71 -19.96
C TRP A 450 4.03 23.00 -19.40
N ILE A 451 4.86 24.01 -19.08
CA ILE A 451 4.42 25.36 -18.74
C ILE A 451 5.39 26.42 -19.31
N LYS A 452 4.85 27.32 -20.14
CA LYS A 452 5.30 28.68 -20.51
C LYS A 452 6.82 28.99 -20.51
N ASP A 453 7.63 28.15 -21.13
CA ASP A 453 8.88 28.60 -21.74
C ASP A 453 9.08 27.87 -23.07
N PRO A 454 8.67 28.46 -24.21
CA PRO A 454 8.84 27.84 -25.52
C PRO A 454 10.32 27.70 -25.93
N ASP A 455 11.24 28.34 -25.21
CA ASP A 455 12.69 28.30 -25.46
C ASP A 455 13.43 27.33 -24.51
N SER A 456 12.74 26.76 -23.51
CA SER A 456 13.34 25.80 -22.58
C SER A 456 13.62 24.46 -23.27
N THR A 457 14.86 23.98 -23.14
CA THR A 457 15.28 22.64 -23.54
C THR A 457 15.12 21.61 -22.42
N GLN A 458 14.69 22.03 -21.22
CA GLN A 458 14.54 21.16 -20.05
C GLN A 458 13.40 20.17 -20.31
N LEU A 459 13.67 18.88 -20.07
CA LEU A 459 12.63 17.87 -20.11
C LEU A 459 11.72 18.04 -18.90
N ALA A 460 10.42 17.96 -19.11
CA ALA A 460 9.42 18.07 -18.07
C ALA A 460 9.20 16.71 -17.38
N MET A 461 9.55 16.66 -16.09
CA MET A 461 9.27 15.55 -15.17
C MET A 461 8.25 16.03 -14.13
N VAL A 462 6.99 15.66 -14.35
CA VAL A 462 5.85 16.37 -13.75
C VAL A 462 5.57 15.95 -12.32
N ASP A 463 5.38 14.64 -12.15
CA ASP A 463 4.84 14.05 -10.94
C ASP A 463 5.91 13.67 -9.93
N GLN A 464 7.07 13.27 -10.44
CA GLN A 464 8.23 12.82 -9.67
C GLN A 464 9.49 13.26 -10.43
N TYR A 465 10.61 13.45 -9.74
CA TYR A 465 11.87 13.85 -10.37
C TYR A 465 13.09 13.16 -9.74
N ASP A 466 13.43 13.52 -8.51
CA ASP A 466 14.61 13.02 -7.79
C ASP A 466 14.26 12.71 -6.32
N ARG A 467 15.29 12.43 -5.50
CA ARG A 467 15.12 12.15 -4.07
C ARG A 467 14.46 13.31 -3.30
N GLU A 468 14.78 14.56 -3.61
CA GLU A 468 14.20 15.75 -2.95
C GLU A 468 12.80 16.09 -3.50
N HIS A 469 12.60 15.85 -4.79
CA HIS A 469 11.46 16.26 -5.60
C HIS A 469 10.61 15.05 -5.99
N SER A 470 10.05 14.40 -4.97
CA SER A 470 9.19 13.24 -5.10
C SER A 470 8.14 13.19 -3.97
N ARG A 471 7.02 12.49 -4.22
CA ARG A 471 5.92 12.33 -3.24
C ARG A 471 5.91 10.98 -2.52
N ASP A 472 6.75 10.06 -2.99
CA ASP A 472 6.79 8.68 -2.56
C ASP A 472 7.37 8.49 -1.14
N ILE A 473 6.84 7.55 -0.37
CA ILE A 473 7.38 7.22 0.97
C ILE A 473 7.62 5.73 1.20
N GLU A 474 7.43 4.90 0.17
CA GLU A 474 7.85 3.51 0.21
C GLU A 474 9.37 3.46 0.44
N PRO A 475 9.88 2.50 1.22
CA PRO A 475 11.31 2.43 1.47
C PRO A 475 12.13 2.34 0.19
N ASP A 476 13.18 3.16 0.11
CA ASP A 476 14.09 3.13 -1.03
C ASP A 476 15.28 2.19 -0.80
N LYS A 477 16.04 1.95 -1.87
CA LYS A 477 17.18 1.03 -1.83
C LYS A 477 18.39 1.58 -1.08
N ASP A 478 18.66 2.88 -1.18
CA ASP A 478 19.95 3.45 -0.79
C ASP A 478 19.94 4.96 -0.45
N GLY A 479 18.78 5.56 -0.20
CA GLY A 479 18.66 6.97 0.13
C GLY A 479 18.13 7.20 1.54
N TYR A 480 16.81 7.25 1.71
CA TYR A 480 16.16 7.46 3.00
C TYR A 480 15.74 6.17 3.71
N LEU A 481 15.91 5.01 3.07
CA LEU A 481 15.56 3.69 3.60
C LEU A 481 14.10 3.66 4.08
N ASP A 482 13.81 3.26 5.32
CA ASP A 482 12.47 3.23 5.92
C ASP A 482 12.10 4.50 6.72
N THR A 483 12.89 5.56 6.61
CA THR A 483 12.75 6.78 7.45
C THR A 483 11.39 7.45 7.30
N TYR A 484 10.85 7.55 6.08
CA TYR A 484 9.51 8.10 5.86
C TYR A 484 8.39 7.17 6.30
N TYR A 485 8.60 5.85 6.24
CA TYR A 485 7.65 4.85 6.77
C TYR A 485 7.52 4.95 8.30
N LEU A 486 8.64 5.12 9.01
CA LEU A 486 8.62 5.34 10.45
C LEU A 486 8.09 6.73 10.83
N GLN A 487 8.38 7.76 10.04
CA GLN A 487 7.78 9.10 10.22
C GLN A 487 6.25 9.07 10.03
N LEU A 488 5.75 8.35 9.02
CA LEU A 488 4.32 8.10 8.82
C LEU A 488 3.74 7.43 10.07
N THR A 489 4.33 6.32 10.51
CA THR A 489 3.86 5.57 11.69
C THR A 489 3.78 6.46 12.93
N SER A 490 4.83 7.24 13.18
CA SER A 490 4.91 8.16 14.32
C SER A 490 3.76 9.18 14.29
N ASN A 491 3.52 9.80 13.14
CA ASN A 491 2.43 10.78 12.99
C ASN A 491 1.03 10.15 13.04
N ILE A 492 0.85 8.93 12.51
CA ILE A 492 -0.39 8.18 12.67
C ILE A 492 -0.67 7.91 14.14
N ARG A 493 0.33 7.52 14.95
CA ARG A 493 0.16 7.34 16.40
C ARG A 493 -0.17 8.65 17.12
N ARG A 494 0.39 9.79 16.70
CA ARG A 494 0.00 11.11 17.23
C ARG A 494 -1.47 11.44 16.90
N PHE A 495 -1.92 11.10 15.69
CA PHE A 495 -3.25 11.40 15.18
C PHE A 495 -4.34 10.45 15.68
N LYS A 496 -4.02 9.16 15.87
CA LYS A 496 -4.97 8.14 16.32
C LYS A 496 -4.78 7.75 17.78
N GLY A 497 -3.70 8.14 18.45
CA GLY A 497 -3.33 7.60 19.75
C GLY A 497 -2.85 6.15 19.66
N ALA A 498 -2.56 5.54 20.81
CA ALA A 498 -2.12 4.15 20.92
C ALA A 498 -2.92 3.37 21.97
N ARG A 499 -2.92 2.04 21.87
CA ARG A 499 -3.52 1.16 22.88
C ARG A 499 -2.52 0.91 24.00
N GLN A 500 -3.04 0.77 25.21
CA GLN A 500 -2.20 0.48 26.37
C GLN A 500 -1.53 -0.88 26.24
N ARG A 501 -0.25 -0.96 26.64
CA ARG A 501 0.48 -2.23 26.69
C ARG A 501 -0.19 -3.17 27.68
N GLN A 502 -0.18 -4.46 27.34
CA GLN A 502 -0.54 -5.47 28.32
C GLN A 502 0.48 -5.45 29.46
N ALA A 503 0.03 -5.58 30.71
CA ALA A 503 0.94 -5.66 31.84
C ALA A 503 1.80 -6.92 31.79
N THR A 504 3.05 -6.79 32.20
CA THR A 504 3.97 -7.93 32.39
C THR A 504 3.48 -8.81 33.52
N SER A 505 3.47 -10.12 33.30
CA SER A 505 3.07 -11.10 34.31
C SER A 505 4.09 -11.12 35.48
N PRO A 506 3.67 -11.49 36.70
CA PRO A 506 4.58 -11.66 37.84
C PRO A 506 5.74 -12.61 37.57
N GLU A 507 6.75 -12.57 38.43
CA GLU A 507 7.88 -13.52 38.41
C GLU A 507 7.41 -14.97 38.30
N LYS A 508 8.04 -15.71 37.40
CA LYS A 508 7.70 -17.09 37.10
C LYS A 508 8.89 -17.87 36.57
N THR A 509 9.26 -18.92 37.30
CA THR A 509 10.18 -19.95 36.80
C THR A 509 9.46 -20.85 35.79
N VAL A 510 10.04 -20.99 34.60
CA VAL A 510 9.47 -21.80 33.51
C VAL A 510 10.26 -23.10 33.32
N GLY A 511 9.56 -24.24 33.40
CA GLY A 511 10.14 -25.57 33.15
C GLY A 511 9.66 -26.26 31.87
N CYS A 512 8.63 -25.71 31.21
CA CYS A 512 7.88 -26.36 30.13
C CYS A 512 7.23 -25.34 29.19
N PHE A 513 6.94 -25.71 27.94
CA PHE A 513 6.25 -24.81 27.00
C PHE A 513 4.84 -24.41 27.48
N ASN A 514 4.09 -25.34 28.08
CA ASN A 514 2.75 -25.05 28.61
C ASN A 514 2.76 -24.07 29.80
N CYS A 515 3.91 -23.85 30.40
CA CYS A 515 4.10 -22.93 31.52
C CYS A 515 4.01 -21.46 31.07
N PHE A 516 4.04 -21.18 29.75
CA PHE A 516 3.85 -19.84 29.17
C PHE A 516 2.38 -19.43 28.96
N ARG A 517 1.39 -20.29 29.25
CA ARG A 517 -0.02 -20.03 28.94
C ARG A 517 -0.56 -18.73 29.53
N ASP A 518 -0.11 -18.39 30.73
CA ASP A 518 -0.46 -17.24 31.56
C ASP A 518 0.65 -16.18 31.63
N VAL A 519 1.72 -16.33 30.84
CA VAL A 519 2.78 -15.31 30.70
C VAL A 519 2.29 -14.21 29.76
N THR A 520 2.43 -12.96 30.22
CA THR A 520 2.05 -11.76 29.49
C THR A 520 3.21 -10.74 29.50
N PRO A 521 3.32 -9.88 28.47
CA PRO A 521 2.52 -9.84 27.24
C PRO A 521 2.72 -11.03 26.30
N TYR A 522 1.77 -11.25 25.39
CA TYR A 522 2.03 -12.00 24.17
C TYR A 522 2.34 -11.02 23.04
N TYR A 523 3.59 -11.01 22.60
CA TYR A 523 4.10 -10.14 21.55
C TYR A 523 3.78 -10.77 20.21
N ARG A 524 2.76 -10.27 19.50
CA ARG A 524 2.32 -10.83 18.22
C ARG A 524 3.09 -10.22 17.07
N ALA A 525 3.32 -10.99 16.02
CA ALA A 525 3.85 -10.55 14.74
C ALA A 525 2.97 -11.05 13.61
N ASP A 526 3.14 -10.47 12.43
CA ASP A 526 2.39 -10.86 11.25
C ASP A 526 2.79 -12.26 10.79
N LYS A 527 1.78 -13.10 10.56
CA LYS A 527 1.93 -14.40 9.91
C LYS A 527 2.30 -14.20 8.43
N GLY A 528 2.81 -15.22 7.76
CA GLY A 528 2.96 -15.31 6.31
C GLY A 528 4.05 -14.41 5.73
N MET A 529 5.01 -13.98 6.56
CA MET A 529 6.11 -13.13 6.14
C MET A 529 7.27 -13.91 5.49
N THR A 530 7.23 -15.24 5.52
CA THR A 530 8.20 -16.12 4.84
C THR A 530 7.82 -16.47 3.40
N ILE A 531 6.90 -15.72 2.78
CA ILE A 531 6.51 -15.95 1.39
C ILE A 531 7.74 -15.87 0.47
N HIS A 532 7.91 -16.88 -0.39
CA HIS A 532 8.99 -16.88 -1.37
C HIS A 532 8.66 -15.98 -2.57
N ARG A 533 9.70 -15.42 -3.19
CA ARG A 533 9.60 -14.60 -4.38
C ARG A 533 10.25 -15.33 -5.55
N ASP A 534 9.53 -15.43 -6.65
CA ASP A 534 10.04 -15.87 -7.95
C ASP A 534 9.19 -15.19 -9.03
N TRP A 535 9.48 -13.91 -9.31
CA TRP A 535 8.56 -13.04 -10.04
C TRP A 535 9.30 -12.05 -10.97
N PRO A 536 8.76 -11.80 -12.17
CA PRO A 536 9.33 -10.81 -13.08
C PRO A 536 9.10 -9.38 -12.55
N GLY A 537 10.12 -8.54 -12.69
CA GLY A 537 10.00 -7.09 -12.51
C GLY A 537 9.65 -6.37 -13.82
N PHE A 538 10.01 -5.09 -13.88
CA PHE A 538 10.10 -4.34 -15.14
C PHE A 538 11.08 -4.99 -16.12
N ALA A 539 11.07 -4.58 -17.38
CA ALA A 539 11.86 -5.22 -18.42
C ALA A 539 13.35 -5.26 -18.07
N GLY A 540 13.92 -6.48 -18.08
CA GLY A 540 15.30 -6.75 -17.67
C GLY A 540 15.50 -7.07 -16.19
N CYS A 541 14.44 -7.02 -15.37
CA CYS A 541 14.48 -7.33 -13.94
C CYS A 541 13.74 -8.65 -13.64
N TYR A 542 14.32 -9.45 -12.75
CA TYR A 542 13.73 -10.68 -12.24
C TYR A 542 14.19 -10.87 -10.79
N TYR A 543 13.27 -11.21 -9.90
CA TYR A 543 13.54 -11.30 -8.47
C TYR A 543 13.27 -12.70 -7.95
N LYS A 544 14.27 -13.25 -7.24
CA LYS A 544 14.16 -14.54 -6.56
C LYS A 544 14.59 -14.40 -5.11
N ASN A 545 13.76 -14.91 -4.19
CA ASN A 545 14.06 -15.00 -2.77
C ASN A 545 13.38 -16.24 -2.17
N ASP A 546 14.19 -17.21 -1.75
CA ASP A 546 13.77 -18.46 -1.11
C ASP A 546 14.23 -18.56 0.36
N SER A 547 14.60 -17.42 0.95
CA SER A 547 15.17 -17.36 2.31
C SER A 547 14.14 -17.55 3.43
N GLY A 548 12.84 -17.47 3.16
CA GLY A 548 11.80 -17.69 4.18
C GLY A 548 11.79 -19.14 4.69
N ARG A 549 11.99 -19.37 6.00
CA ARG A 549 12.00 -20.72 6.62
C ARG A 549 11.06 -20.84 7.81
N ASN A 550 11.25 -20.01 8.84
CA ASN A 550 10.47 -20.03 10.07
C ASN A 550 9.61 -18.77 10.16
N ASP A 551 8.30 -18.91 9.99
CA ASP A 551 7.34 -17.80 10.02
C ASP A 551 6.95 -17.46 11.45
N ILE A 552 7.67 -16.51 12.06
CA ILE A 552 7.56 -16.15 13.48
C ILE A 552 6.28 -15.32 13.69
N THR A 553 5.34 -15.86 14.47
CA THR A 553 4.02 -15.25 14.74
C THR A 553 3.91 -14.61 16.11
N GLY A 554 4.86 -14.89 17.01
CA GLY A 554 4.92 -14.17 18.28
C GLY A 554 5.98 -14.65 19.25
N ALA A 555 6.07 -13.93 20.36
CA ALA A 555 7.03 -14.14 21.42
C ALA A 555 6.42 -13.93 22.82
N LYS A 556 7.10 -14.47 23.84
CA LYS A 556 6.81 -14.25 25.26
C LYS A 556 8.12 -14.15 26.03
N ILE A 557 8.09 -13.42 27.12
CA ILE A 557 9.23 -13.28 28.02
C ILE A 557 8.75 -13.59 29.44
N ALA A 558 9.38 -14.57 30.08
CA ALA A 558 9.19 -14.86 31.49
C ALA A 558 10.50 -14.63 32.24
N ARG A 559 10.43 -14.38 33.55
CA ARG A 559 11.62 -14.12 34.35
C ARG A 559 11.42 -14.56 35.79
N ASP A 560 12.52 -14.89 36.45
CA ASP A 560 12.62 -14.93 37.90
C ASP A 560 13.88 -14.16 38.34
N LYS A 561 14.32 -14.37 39.58
CA LYS A 561 15.51 -13.72 40.14
C LYS A 561 16.82 -14.11 39.44
N ASP A 562 16.90 -15.31 38.85
CA ASP A 562 18.16 -15.89 38.36
C ASP A 562 18.17 -16.02 36.82
N PHE A 563 17.00 -16.15 36.18
CA PHE A 563 16.88 -16.44 34.75
C PHE A 563 15.79 -15.63 34.04
N VAL A 564 15.99 -15.44 32.74
CA VAL A 564 15.00 -14.95 31.77
C VAL A 564 14.76 -16.04 30.74
N TRP A 565 13.50 -16.30 30.42
CA TRP A 565 13.09 -17.23 29.37
C TRP A 565 12.54 -16.47 28.18
N LEU A 566 13.24 -16.59 27.05
CA LEU A 566 12.83 -16.08 25.76
C LEU A 566 12.04 -17.17 25.03
N TYR A 567 10.83 -16.85 24.59
CA TYR A 567 9.96 -17.77 23.84
C TYR A 567 9.65 -17.19 22.48
N ALA A 568 9.70 -18.02 21.44
CA ALA A 568 9.22 -17.71 20.10
C ALA A 568 8.27 -18.81 19.60
N GLU A 569 7.29 -18.41 18.81
CA GLU A 569 6.29 -19.28 18.19
C GLU A 569 6.18 -19.01 16.69
N CYS A 570 6.19 -20.07 15.90
CA CYS A 570 6.03 -20.01 14.46
C CYS A 570 4.65 -20.51 14.02
N SER A 571 4.21 -20.12 12.82
CA SER A 571 2.94 -20.60 12.24
C SER A 571 2.95 -22.10 11.89
N GLY A 572 4.13 -22.68 11.70
CA GLY A 572 4.39 -24.10 11.46
C GLY A 572 5.55 -24.64 12.29
N GLU A 573 5.88 -25.93 12.11
CA GLU A 573 7.02 -26.55 12.79
C GLU A 573 8.33 -25.81 12.49
N ILE A 574 9.14 -25.60 13.54
CA ILE A 574 10.44 -24.93 13.39
C ILE A 574 11.40 -25.89 12.68
N THR A 575 12.09 -25.38 11.67
CA THR A 575 13.08 -26.13 10.90
C THR A 575 14.26 -26.58 11.75
N PRO A 576 14.99 -27.65 11.38
CA PRO A 576 16.22 -28.03 12.07
C PRO A 576 17.24 -26.88 12.13
N PRO A 577 18.06 -26.78 13.19
CA PRO A 577 19.01 -25.68 13.32
C PRO A 577 19.99 -25.57 12.16
N SER A 578 20.15 -24.37 11.60
CA SER A 578 21.17 -24.05 10.59
C SER A 578 22.40 -23.37 11.22
N ALA A 579 23.52 -23.34 10.47
CA ALA A 579 24.81 -22.84 10.95
C ALA A 579 24.77 -21.41 11.52
N GLU A 580 24.10 -20.48 10.83
CA GLU A 580 23.96 -19.08 11.24
C GLU A 580 22.52 -18.58 11.07
N GLY A 581 22.16 -17.56 11.87
CA GLY A 581 20.94 -16.77 11.75
C GLY A 581 19.64 -17.54 11.99
N TRP A 582 19.70 -18.70 12.65
CA TRP A 582 18.50 -19.51 12.91
C TRP A 582 17.84 -19.10 14.22
N MET A 583 16.62 -18.57 14.16
CA MET A 583 15.81 -18.17 15.33
C MET A 583 16.60 -17.35 16.37
N THR A 584 17.19 -16.23 15.91
CA THR A 584 18.05 -15.35 16.69
C THR A 584 17.23 -14.28 17.42
N PHE A 585 17.52 -14.07 18.70
CA PHE A 585 16.99 -12.94 19.47
C PHE A 585 18.02 -11.81 19.50
N TYR A 586 17.61 -10.62 19.12
CA TYR A 586 18.39 -9.38 19.28
C TYR A 586 17.76 -8.54 20.38
N LEU A 587 18.58 -8.08 21.34
CA LEU A 587 18.15 -7.28 22.48
C LEU A 587 18.95 -5.97 22.51
N ASP A 588 18.23 -4.86 22.57
CA ASP A 588 18.72 -3.52 22.89
C ASP A 588 18.40 -3.29 24.38
N VAL A 589 19.41 -3.48 25.24
CA VAL A 589 19.20 -3.60 26.70
C VAL A 589 19.26 -2.25 27.41
N ASP A 590 19.74 -1.20 26.75
CA ASP A 590 19.76 0.17 27.26
C ASP A 590 18.81 1.13 26.51
N ARG A 591 18.19 0.65 25.43
CA ARG A 591 17.23 1.36 24.58
C ARG A 591 17.83 2.58 23.89
N ASP A 592 19.12 2.50 23.60
CA ASP A 592 19.90 3.51 22.90
C ASP A 592 20.38 2.99 21.55
N LYS A 593 19.83 3.51 20.45
CA LYS A 593 20.31 3.20 19.09
C LYS A 593 21.82 3.44 18.91
N ASN A 594 22.40 4.33 19.71
CA ASN A 594 23.82 4.67 19.65
C ASN A 594 24.71 3.65 20.38
N THR A 595 24.16 2.60 20.98
CA THR A 595 24.87 1.42 21.49
C THR A 595 24.55 0.22 20.60
N GLY A 596 25.28 -0.88 20.77
CA GLY A 596 25.07 -2.07 19.94
C GLY A 596 25.25 -1.92 18.41
N TRP A 597 24.85 -2.96 17.69
CA TRP A 597 24.61 -2.93 16.25
C TRP A 597 23.16 -2.49 16.02
N GLU A 598 22.95 -1.28 15.51
CA GLU A 598 21.60 -0.70 15.31
C GLU A 598 20.75 -0.59 16.59
N GLY A 599 21.40 -0.46 17.76
CA GLY A 599 20.81 -0.51 19.10
C GLY A 599 20.98 -1.86 19.79
N TYR A 600 21.18 -2.96 19.06
CA TYR A 600 21.22 -4.29 19.69
C TYR A 600 22.57 -4.56 20.34
N ASP A 601 22.59 -4.58 21.67
CA ASP A 601 23.76 -4.92 22.49
C ASP A 601 24.03 -6.42 22.56
N LEU A 602 22.98 -7.23 22.48
CA LEU A 602 23.08 -8.68 22.63
C LEU A 602 22.43 -9.42 21.45
N ALA A 603 23.10 -10.48 21.01
CA ALA A 603 22.55 -11.47 20.11
C ALA A 603 22.55 -12.85 20.81
N ILE A 604 21.41 -13.52 20.80
CA ILE A 604 21.23 -14.82 21.45
C ILE A 604 20.77 -15.80 20.39
N ASN A 605 21.45 -16.94 20.28
CA ASN A 605 21.19 -17.95 19.26
C ASN A 605 21.42 -17.47 17.81
N ARG A 606 22.45 -16.65 17.61
CA ARG A 606 22.92 -16.27 16.27
C ARG A 606 23.68 -17.39 15.57
N THR A 607 24.49 -18.14 16.32
CA THR A 607 25.18 -19.35 15.86
C THR A 607 24.39 -20.60 16.23
N ALA A 608 24.48 -21.65 15.40
CA ALA A 608 23.77 -22.91 15.64
C ALA A 608 23.95 -23.46 17.07
N PRO A 609 22.86 -23.88 17.74
CA PRO A 609 22.94 -24.51 19.04
C PRO A 609 23.60 -25.91 18.97
N VAL A 610 24.30 -26.28 20.05
CA VAL A 610 24.99 -27.57 20.20
C VAL A 610 24.59 -28.19 21.53
N ASP A 611 24.19 -29.47 21.52
CA ASP A 611 23.81 -30.24 22.72
C ASP A 611 22.79 -29.53 23.64
N GLY A 612 21.78 -28.88 23.05
CA GLY A 612 20.74 -28.16 23.79
C GLY A 612 21.20 -26.85 24.43
N LYS A 613 22.33 -26.30 23.99
CA LYS A 613 22.85 -25.00 24.41
C LYS A 613 23.07 -24.07 23.23
N THR A 614 22.98 -22.78 23.49
CA THR A 614 23.24 -21.73 22.52
C THR A 614 24.11 -20.61 23.11
N ALA A 615 24.73 -19.80 22.25
CA ALA A 615 25.56 -18.68 22.66
C ALA A 615 24.72 -17.47 23.04
N VAL A 616 25.19 -16.76 24.07
CA VAL A 616 24.82 -15.37 24.36
C VAL A 616 26.03 -14.52 23.98
N GLU A 617 25.86 -13.62 23.02
CA GLU A 617 26.92 -12.80 22.47
C GLU A 617 26.64 -11.33 22.72
N ARG A 618 27.70 -10.56 23.00
CA ARG A 618 27.65 -9.10 23.13
C ARG A 618 28.24 -8.46 21.89
N TYR A 619 27.61 -7.40 21.42
CA TYR A 619 28.14 -6.61 20.33
C TYR A 619 29.49 -6.01 20.70
N LEU A 620 30.47 -6.19 19.81
CA LEU A 620 31.76 -5.54 19.91
C LEU A 620 31.79 -4.33 19.00
N ARG A 621 31.70 -3.14 19.61
CA ARG A 621 31.99 -1.90 18.89
C ARG A 621 33.46 -1.88 18.47
N THR A 622 33.70 -2.07 17.18
CA THR A 622 35.02 -1.87 16.58
C THR A 622 35.14 -0.44 16.07
N ALA A 623 36.36 -0.05 15.64
CA ALA A 623 36.58 1.24 15.00
C ALA A 623 35.97 1.33 13.59
N GLU A 624 35.54 0.20 13.01
CA GLU A 624 34.90 0.15 11.69
C GLU A 624 33.41 0.44 11.83
N PRO A 625 32.90 1.55 11.25
CA PRO A 625 31.47 1.85 11.24
C PRO A 625 30.68 0.71 10.60
N GLY A 626 29.61 0.27 11.25
CA GLY A 626 28.76 -0.81 10.74
C GLY A 626 29.36 -2.21 10.88
N SER A 627 30.40 -2.41 11.70
CA SER A 627 30.90 -3.75 11.99
C SER A 627 29.80 -4.62 12.59
N PHE A 628 29.79 -5.90 12.21
CA PHE A 628 28.87 -6.92 12.72
C PHE A 628 29.64 -8.00 13.48
N THR A 629 30.31 -7.56 14.55
CA THR A 629 31.19 -8.42 15.35
C THR A 629 30.58 -8.64 16.73
N TRP A 630 30.56 -9.91 17.15
CA TRP A 630 29.91 -10.36 18.36
C TRP A 630 30.86 -11.25 19.16
N ASP A 631 30.98 -11.00 20.46
CA ASP A 631 31.80 -11.80 21.38
C ASP A 631 30.92 -12.66 22.27
N LYS A 632 31.21 -13.96 22.35
CA LYS A 632 30.51 -14.88 23.26
C LYS A 632 30.82 -14.51 24.72
N ILE A 633 29.80 -14.08 25.45
CA ILE A 633 29.88 -13.74 26.89
C ILE A 633 29.31 -14.84 27.80
N GLY A 634 28.60 -15.82 27.24
CA GLY A 634 28.05 -16.93 28.00
C GLY A 634 27.28 -17.95 27.16
N GLU A 635 26.57 -18.83 27.85
CA GLU A 635 25.72 -19.86 27.26
C GLU A 635 24.32 -19.82 27.88
N ALA A 636 23.34 -20.21 27.08
CA ALA A 636 21.95 -20.40 27.49
C ALA A 636 21.45 -21.80 27.10
N GLU A 637 20.49 -22.34 27.86
CA GLU A 637 19.83 -23.60 27.49
C GLU A 637 18.74 -23.31 26.45
N ILE A 638 18.65 -24.12 25.39
CA ILE A 638 17.65 -23.97 24.32
C ILE A 638 16.86 -25.27 24.14
N ARG A 639 15.55 -25.14 23.91
CA ARG A 639 14.65 -26.25 23.59
C ARG A 639 13.73 -25.87 22.45
N VAL A 640 13.41 -26.86 21.61
CA VAL A 640 12.44 -26.75 20.52
C VAL A 640 11.41 -27.87 20.68
N ASP A 641 10.14 -27.54 20.47
CA ASP A 641 9.04 -28.50 20.46
C ASP A 641 7.99 -28.05 19.43
N GLY A 642 7.96 -28.73 18.28
CA GLY A 642 7.10 -28.39 17.15
C GLY A 642 7.34 -26.97 16.66
N ASN A 643 6.34 -26.11 16.80
CA ASN A 643 6.36 -24.72 16.37
C ASN A 643 6.89 -23.74 17.44
N ARG A 644 7.45 -24.23 18.56
CA ARG A 644 7.83 -23.42 19.72
C ARG A 644 9.31 -23.57 20.06
N LEU A 645 9.93 -22.47 20.41
CA LEU A 645 11.32 -22.39 20.86
C LEU A 645 11.38 -21.65 22.20
N MET A 646 12.20 -22.14 23.12
CA MET A 646 12.45 -21.52 24.42
C MET A 646 13.95 -21.49 24.71
N ILE A 647 14.46 -20.32 25.09
CA ILE A 647 15.84 -20.12 25.53
C ILE A 647 15.83 -19.63 26.98
N LYS A 648 16.50 -20.36 27.87
CA LYS A 648 16.70 -19.99 29.28
C LYS A 648 18.06 -19.35 29.45
N VAL A 649 18.07 -18.04 29.69
CA VAL A 649 19.25 -17.18 29.76
C VAL A 649 19.52 -16.79 31.21
N PRO A 650 20.75 -16.94 31.73
CA PRO A 650 21.13 -16.35 33.02
C PRO A 650 20.87 -14.84 33.02
N ARG A 651 20.10 -14.34 33.99
CA ARG A 651 19.67 -12.93 34.04
C ARG A 651 20.87 -11.96 34.02
N ALA A 652 21.94 -12.33 34.72
CA ALA A 652 23.17 -11.55 34.79
C ALA A 652 23.90 -11.35 33.44
N LEU A 653 23.56 -12.11 32.40
CA LEU A 653 24.10 -11.89 31.05
C LEU A 653 23.33 -10.84 30.25
N ILE A 654 22.09 -10.50 30.67
CA ILE A 654 21.24 -9.51 29.99
C ILE A 654 21.50 -8.12 30.56
N CYS A 655 21.15 -7.90 31.83
CA CYS A 655 21.38 -6.64 32.51
C CYS A 655 21.48 -6.81 34.04
N GLU A 656 22.00 -5.77 34.70
CA GLU A 656 21.92 -5.62 36.15
C GLU A 656 20.69 -4.78 36.51
N GLY A 657 19.87 -5.23 37.48
CA GLY A 657 18.65 -4.52 37.89
C GLY A 657 17.38 -4.95 37.15
N PRO A 658 16.29 -4.16 37.20
CA PRO A 658 15.02 -4.46 36.51
C PRO A 658 15.19 -4.59 34.99
N LEU A 659 14.41 -5.45 34.37
CA LEU A 659 14.42 -5.63 32.91
C LEU A 659 13.60 -4.52 32.22
N ASP A 660 14.23 -3.74 31.36
CA ASP A 660 13.60 -2.75 30.48
C ASP A 660 14.41 -2.74 29.18
N PHE A 661 13.93 -3.42 28.15
CA PHE A 661 14.69 -3.62 26.91
C PHE A 661 13.77 -3.75 25.69
N GLU A 662 14.31 -3.34 24.54
CA GLU A 662 13.71 -3.56 23.23
C GLU A 662 14.24 -4.88 22.64
N PHE A 663 13.40 -5.65 21.95
CA PHE A 663 13.84 -6.91 21.36
C PHE A 663 13.11 -7.28 20.06
N LYS A 664 13.79 -8.12 19.28
CA LYS A 664 13.32 -8.72 18.04
C LYS A 664 13.71 -10.19 17.96
N VAL A 665 12.89 -10.99 17.28
CA VAL A 665 13.26 -12.33 16.83
C VAL A 665 13.43 -12.32 15.32
N SER A 666 14.54 -12.85 14.81
CA SER A 666 14.79 -12.98 13.37
C SER A 666 15.18 -14.40 13.02
N ASP A 667 14.74 -14.86 11.85
CA ASP A 667 15.23 -16.08 11.22
C ASP A 667 15.76 -15.75 9.82
N ASN A 668 16.95 -16.27 9.51
CA ASN A 668 17.59 -16.27 8.20
C ASN A 668 17.94 -14.90 7.59
N MET A 669 18.33 -13.93 8.40
CA MET A 669 18.97 -12.70 7.91
C MET A 669 20.19 -13.06 7.04
N GLN A 670 20.27 -12.52 5.82
CA GLN A 670 21.30 -12.85 4.82
C GLN A 670 22.47 -11.87 4.82
N ALA A 671 22.25 -10.63 5.27
CA ALA A 671 23.28 -9.61 5.34
C ALA A 671 23.21 -8.87 6.70
N PRO A 672 24.34 -8.39 7.24
CA PRO A 672 24.37 -7.59 8.46
C PRO A 672 23.89 -6.14 8.23
N ASP A 673 22.73 -6.00 7.61
CA ASP A 673 22.03 -4.74 7.35
C ASP A 673 20.65 -4.83 8.01
N VAL A 674 20.27 -3.84 8.80
CA VAL A 674 18.95 -3.79 9.44
C VAL A 674 17.80 -3.76 8.41
N MET A 675 18.06 -3.27 7.20
CA MET A 675 17.07 -3.29 6.12
C MET A 675 16.84 -4.71 5.58
N ASP A 676 17.72 -5.67 5.88
CA ASP A 676 17.56 -7.08 5.55
C ASP A 676 16.32 -7.68 6.26
N PHE A 677 15.92 -7.13 7.41
CA PHE A 677 14.69 -7.49 8.12
C PHE A 677 13.39 -7.20 7.35
N TYR A 678 13.45 -6.46 6.23
CA TYR A 678 12.32 -6.31 5.32
C TYR A 678 12.33 -7.30 4.16
N GLU A 679 13.49 -7.87 3.82
CA GLU A 679 13.66 -8.63 2.58
C GLU A 679 13.80 -10.14 2.84
N ASN A 680 14.60 -10.54 3.82
CA ASN A 680 15.05 -11.92 3.93
C ASN A 680 14.56 -12.62 5.20
N GLY A 681 14.22 -13.90 5.04
CA GLY A 681 13.81 -14.76 6.12
C GLY A 681 12.51 -14.31 6.78
N CYS A 682 12.56 -14.07 8.09
CA CYS A 682 11.47 -13.51 8.87
C CYS A 682 12.04 -12.61 9.98
N ALA A 683 11.37 -11.50 10.27
CA ALA A 683 11.64 -10.65 11.42
C ALA A 683 10.32 -10.35 12.15
N ALA A 684 10.33 -10.54 13.47
CA ALA A 684 9.21 -10.31 14.36
C ALA A 684 9.64 -9.32 15.46
N PRO A 685 9.20 -8.05 15.40
CA PRO A 685 8.36 -7.44 14.36
C PRO A 685 9.13 -7.14 13.06
N LEU A 686 8.43 -6.77 11.98
CA LEU A 686 9.02 -6.51 10.65
C LEU A 686 9.93 -5.26 10.67
N GLY A 687 11.03 -5.28 9.90
CA GLY A 687 11.86 -4.09 9.71
C GLY A 687 12.56 -3.60 10.98
N ARG A 688 12.61 -2.28 11.20
CA ARG A 688 13.22 -1.65 12.39
C ARG A 688 12.37 -1.71 13.67
N PHE A 689 11.13 -2.21 13.61
CA PHE A 689 10.30 -2.28 14.81
C PHE A 689 10.82 -3.28 15.84
N ASN A 690 10.63 -2.98 17.11
CA ASN A 690 10.96 -3.80 18.26
C ASN A 690 9.74 -3.97 19.17
N PHE A 691 9.68 -5.11 19.83
CA PHE A 691 8.85 -5.27 21.00
C PHE A 691 9.53 -4.62 22.21
N LEU A 692 8.74 -4.03 23.11
CA LEU A 692 9.23 -3.50 24.39
C LEU A 692 8.85 -4.45 25.52
N TYR A 693 9.85 -4.94 26.25
CA TYR A 693 9.66 -5.65 27.52
C TYR A 693 10.02 -4.74 28.69
N LYS A 694 9.11 -4.64 29.67
CA LYS A 694 9.34 -3.88 30.90
C LYS A 694 8.81 -4.64 32.12
N GLU A 695 9.64 -4.79 33.12
CA GLU A 695 9.34 -5.47 34.38
C GLU A 695 8.29 -4.77 35.26
#